data_AF-A0A1M7FPY8-F1
#
_entry.id   AF-A0A1M7FPY8-F1
#
_cell.length_a   1.000
_cell.length_b   1.000
_cell.length_c   1.000
_cell.angle_alpha   90.00
_cell.angle_beta   90.00
_cell.angle_gamma   90.00
#
_symmetry.space_group_name_H-M   'P 1'
#
loop_
_entity.id
_entity.type
_entity.pdbx_description
1 polymer ?
#
loop_
_entity_poly.entity_id
_entity_poly.type
_entity_poly.pdbx_seq_one_letter_code
_entity_poly.pdbx_strand_id
1 'polypeptide(L)'
;MNQDYIKPDNWSIIEEGFDVESVKSSESLFSIGNGAMGQRANFEENYSGETFQGSYIAGIYYPDKTKVGWWKNGYPEYFAKVLNAPNWIGIEIEINGEKLDLNTCSDVKNFRRELNMKEGWYHRSFEATLKNGTEISVKIRRFLSIILDEVGVINYEITPLNKDAKIIYKPYIDAGVTNEDANWEEKFWEILDVKKSGNEAFITAQTFKTHFKVTTFMQNSILINGEKTNISPSNIEAVSDKIKSSYDVVVAQGQKSSIQKIGGYTVSLNHTNTQTAAEKVIQTALAKGYNQMLQDQVDAWAKIWEMSDITIDGDVKAQQGIRFNIFQLNQTYLGKDSRLNIGPKGFTGEKYGGSTYWDTEAYCIPFYMATKDQEVARNLLTYRYNQLDKAIENAAKLGFTNGAALYPMVTMNGEECHNEWEITFEEIHRNGAIAFAIYNFYRYTGDYSYIPEKGLEVLIGIARFWHQRANFSTNLDKYVILGVTGPNEYENNVNNNFYTNYIAKWCLDYTYEQIQKVSLEYPSDHKRISEKVKISDSELQSWKKVADNMYFPFSEEHNVYLQQDGFLDKDLVRVADLDKSQRPINQKWSWDRILRSPYIKQADVLQCFYFFEDHFSKEELKNNFEFYESFTVHESSLSPCVHSIQAALLDKMDMAYTFYLRTSRLDLDDYNKEVEEGCHITSMAGTWMSIVEGFGGMRIKEDKLHFSPKIPKEWNGYSFKINFRNQILKVNITHNETSFSIDGQKELSIVVNGKEIVVLPNQSVTV
;
A
#
# COMPACT_ATOMS: atom_id res chain seq x y z
N MET A 1 -21.69 10.78 -9.46
CA MET A 1 -20.99 10.44 -10.71
C MET A 1 -19.51 10.38 -10.38
N ASN A 2 -18.79 9.43 -10.97
CA ASN A 2 -17.34 9.27 -10.82
C ASN A 2 -16.62 10.47 -11.47
N GLN A 3 -15.41 10.78 -11.02
CA GLN A 3 -14.62 11.86 -11.61
C GLN A 3 -13.87 11.32 -12.85
N ASP A 4 -14.19 11.80 -14.05
CA ASP A 4 -13.54 11.36 -15.32
C ASP A 4 -12.73 12.51 -15.94
N TYR A 5 -11.76 13.03 -15.18
CA TYR A 5 -10.89 14.14 -15.62
C TYR A 5 -9.46 13.70 -15.98
N ILE A 6 -9.08 12.46 -15.66
CA ILE A 6 -7.80 11.86 -16.04
C ILE A 6 -7.86 11.36 -17.49
N LYS A 7 -6.97 11.86 -18.34
CA LYS A 7 -6.87 11.39 -19.74
C LYS A 7 -6.28 9.98 -19.79
N PRO A 8 -6.89 9.04 -20.52
CA PRO A 8 -6.32 7.70 -20.73
C PRO A 8 -4.99 7.78 -21.49
N ASP A 9 -3.94 7.23 -20.90
CA ASP A 9 -2.62 7.05 -21.51
C ASP A 9 -1.96 5.78 -20.96
N ASN A 10 -1.15 5.12 -21.79
CA ASN A 10 -0.55 3.83 -21.45
C ASN A 10 0.50 3.90 -20.33
N TRP A 11 1.17 5.04 -20.15
CA TRP A 11 2.33 5.18 -19.26
C TRP A 11 2.27 6.41 -18.37
N SER A 12 1.26 7.26 -18.55
CA SER A 12 1.12 8.48 -17.77
C SER A 12 -0.28 8.63 -17.17
N ILE A 13 -0.34 9.24 -15.99
CA ILE A 13 -1.56 9.90 -15.49
C ILE A 13 -1.48 11.35 -15.97
N ILE A 14 -2.50 11.83 -16.66
CA ILE A 14 -2.52 13.15 -17.29
C ILE A 14 -3.79 13.89 -16.88
N GLU A 15 -3.61 15.10 -16.34
CA GLU A 15 -4.66 16.09 -16.08
C GLU A 15 -4.42 17.29 -16.99
N GLU A 16 -5.45 17.74 -17.70
CA GLU A 16 -5.41 18.91 -18.59
C GLU A 16 -6.49 19.91 -18.18
N GLY A 17 -6.12 21.19 -18.15
CA GLY A 17 -6.95 22.23 -17.55
C GLY A 17 -6.73 22.34 -16.04
N PHE A 18 -6.93 23.54 -15.51
CA PHE A 18 -6.80 23.81 -14.08
C PHE A 18 -8.18 23.95 -13.46
N ASP A 19 -8.53 23.03 -12.56
CA ASP A 19 -9.73 23.08 -11.74
C ASP A 19 -9.31 23.17 -10.26
N VAL A 20 -9.87 24.14 -9.55
CA VAL A 20 -9.57 24.38 -8.13
C VAL A 20 -10.16 23.26 -7.27
N GLU A 21 -11.32 22.70 -7.67
CA GLU A 21 -12.01 21.66 -6.90
C GLU A 21 -11.27 20.31 -6.97
N SER A 22 -10.47 20.06 -8.02
CA SER A 22 -9.73 18.80 -8.19
C SER A 22 -8.38 18.76 -7.46
N VAL A 23 -7.89 19.87 -6.91
CA VAL A 23 -6.49 19.98 -6.44
C VAL A 23 -6.14 18.94 -5.38
N LYS A 24 -6.95 18.75 -4.34
CA LYS A 24 -6.67 17.76 -3.28
C LYS A 24 -6.68 16.32 -3.80
N SER A 25 -7.56 15.99 -4.73
CA SER A 25 -7.59 14.68 -5.40
C SER A 25 -6.35 14.48 -6.27
N SER A 26 -6.00 15.48 -7.08
CA SER A 26 -4.82 15.45 -7.94
C SER A 26 -3.51 15.42 -7.15
N GLU A 27 -3.47 15.97 -5.94
CA GLU A 27 -2.35 15.81 -5.01
C GLU A 27 -2.13 14.35 -4.61
N SER A 28 -3.20 13.60 -4.36
CA SER A 28 -3.11 12.16 -4.08
C SER A 28 -2.67 11.39 -5.32
N LEU A 29 -3.37 11.56 -6.45
CA LEU A 29 -3.17 10.77 -7.66
C LEU A 29 -1.76 10.93 -8.25
N PHE A 30 -1.19 12.13 -8.16
CA PHE A 30 0.14 12.43 -8.71
C PHE A 30 1.25 12.33 -7.66
N SER A 31 0.98 11.69 -6.51
CA SER A 31 1.98 11.46 -5.45
C SER A 31 3.21 10.72 -5.99
N ILE A 32 4.37 11.04 -5.42
CA ILE A 32 5.64 10.41 -5.72
C ILE A 32 6.31 9.84 -4.46
N GLY A 33 7.02 8.73 -4.60
CA GLY A 33 7.61 7.93 -3.52
C GLY A 33 8.80 7.13 -4.01
N ASN A 34 9.71 6.76 -3.10
CA ASN A 34 10.88 5.92 -3.39
C ASN A 34 11.11 4.79 -2.36
N GLY A 35 10.08 4.45 -1.57
CA GLY A 35 10.14 3.48 -0.48
C GLY A 35 10.76 3.98 0.83
N ALA A 36 11.54 5.07 0.79
CA ALA A 36 12.13 5.70 1.98
C ALA A 36 11.37 6.96 2.42
N MET A 37 10.79 7.67 1.45
CA MET A 37 9.91 8.81 1.67
C MET A 37 8.88 8.91 0.53
N GLY A 38 7.84 9.70 0.76
CA GLY A 38 6.92 10.12 -0.28
C GLY A 38 6.35 11.51 -0.06
N GLN A 39 5.74 12.02 -1.12
CA GLN A 39 5.33 13.41 -1.24
C GLN A 39 4.07 13.49 -2.09
N ARG A 40 2.98 14.02 -1.52
CA ARG A 40 1.79 14.41 -2.26
C ARG A 40 2.14 15.42 -3.35
N ALA A 41 1.37 15.47 -4.42
CA ALA A 41 1.61 16.35 -5.57
C ALA A 41 1.30 17.83 -5.31
N ASN A 42 1.53 18.30 -4.08
CA ASN A 42 1.42 19.71 -3.70
C ASN A 42 2.30 20.58 -4.60
N PHE A 43 1.84 21.78 -4.89
CA PHE A 43 2.59 22.76 -5.66
C PHE A 43 3.81 23.25 -4.87
N GLU A 44 4.91 23.47 -5.58
CA GLU A 44 6.14 23.98 -5.01
C GLU A 44 5.99 25.46 -4.64
N GLU A 45 5.32 26.24 -5.50
CA GLU A 45 4.97 27.64 -5.25
C GLU A 45 3.79 27.84 -4.30
N ASN A 46 3.52 29.10 -3.95
CA ASN A 46 2.37 29.45 -3.14
C ASN A 46 1.07 29.00 -3.82
N TYR A 47 0.19 28.40 -3.04
CA TYR A 47 -1.17 28.10 -3.45
C TYR A 47 -2.12 28.47 -2.32
N SER A 48 -3.05 29.38 -2.57
CA SER A 48 -3.99 29.87 -1.53
C SER A 48 -5.34 29.16 -1.51
N GLY A 49 -5.58 28.24 -2.45
CA GLY A 49 -6.79 27.41 -2.49
C GLY A 49 -6.70 26.24 -1.51
N GLU A 50 -7.74 25.40 -1.50
CA GLU A 50 -7.73 24.18 -0.67
C GLU A 50 -6.66 23.19 -1.16
N THR A 51 -5.81 22.74 -0.24
CA THR A 51 -4.70 21.83 -0.48
C THR A 51 -4.48 20.99 0.77
N PHE A 52 -4.00 19.77 0.61
CA PHE A 52 -3.60 18.91 1.71
C PHE A 52 -2.09 18.66 1.62
N GLN A 53 -1.31 19.44 2.37
CA GLN A 53 0.15 19.32 2.41
C GLN A 53 0.58 18.02 3.11
N GLY A 54 1.24 17.13 2.40
CA GLY A 54 1.70 15.86 2.98
C GLY A 54 3.04 15.39 2.42
N SER A 55 4.02 15.26 3.31
CA SER A 55 5.31 14.61 3.07
C SER A 55 5.50 13.56 4.15
N TYR A 56 5.98 12.37 3.80
CA TYR A 56 6.03 11.25 4.75
C TYR A 56 7.38 10.55 4.68
N ILE A 57 7.89 10.11 5.82
CA ILE A 57 9.16 9.38 5.90
C ILE A 57 8.89 7.99 6.48
N ALA A 58 9.38 6.97 5.78
CA ALA A 58 9.15 5.59 6.15
C ALA A 58 9.75 5.28 7.54
N GLY A 59 8.95 4.65 8.40
CA GLY A 59 9.37 4.22 9.74
C GLY A 59 9.44 5.34 10.79
N ILE A 60 9.17 6.60 10.42
CA ILE A 60 9.11 7.72 11.37
C ILE A 60 7.66 7.96 11.78
N TYR A 61 7.34 7.61 13.02
CA TYR A 61 5.98 7.67 13.55
C TYR A 61 5.90 8.36 14.91
N TYR A 62 4.67 8.73 15.28
CA TYR A 62 4.34 9.31 16.58
C TYR A 62 3.21 8.53 17.27
N PRO A 63 3.37 8.17 18.55
CA PRO A 63 2.31 7.59 19.36
C PRO A 63 1.36 8.69 19.83
N ASP A 64 0.32 8.97 19.05
CA ASP A 64 -0.71 9.94 19.41
C ASP A 64 -1.66 9.35 20.46
N LYS A 65 -1.97 10.10 21.52
CA LYS A 65 -2.70 9.55 22.67
C LYS A 65 -4.10 9.09 22.23
N THR A 66 -4.47 7.88 22.61
CA THR A 66 -5.77 7.29 22.26
C THR A 66 -6.92 8.20 22.67
N LYS A 67 -7.83 8.44 21.73
CA LYS A 67 -9.07 9.20 21.91
C LYS A 67 -10.24 8.28 21.68
N VAL A 68 -11.04 8.05 22.72
CA VAL A 68 -12.23 7.21 22.68
C VAL A 68 -13.35 7.85 23.50
N GLY A 69 -14.60 7.59 23.14
CA GLY A 69 -15.74 8.02 23.95
C GLY A 69 -15.78 7.31 25.31
N TRP A 70 -15.49 6.00 25.32
CA TRP A 70 -15.52 5.17 26.52
C TRP A 70 -14.37 4.17 26.51
N TRP A 71 -13.55 4.19 27.56
CA TRP A 71 -12.42 3.28 27.68
C TRP A 71 -12.88 1.83 27.92
N LYS A 72 -12.19 0.86 27.30
CA LYS A 72 -12.33 -0.57 27.53
C LYS A 72 -10.98 -1.14 27.97
N ASN A 73 -10.99 -2.02 28.97
CA ASN A 73 -9.77 -2.70 29.38
C ASN A 73 -9.19 -3.48 28.20
N GLY A 74 -7.90 -3.30 27.94
CA GLY A 74 -7.23 -3.85 26.76
C GLY A 74 -6.99 -2.85 25.63
N TYR A 75 -7.64 -1.68 25.64
CA TYR A 75 -7.38 -0.66 24.63
C TYR A 75 -5.92 -0.17 24.66
N PRO A 76 -5.35 0.15 23.50
CA PRO A 76 -4.02 0.71 23.43
C PRO A 76 -4.00 2.15 23.95
N GLU A 77 -2.86 2.55 24.52
CA GLU A 77 -2.67 3.89 25.10
C GLU A 77 -2.45 4.97 24.03
N TYR A 78 -2.08 4.57 22.81
CA TYR A 78 -1.86 5.43 21.68
C TYR A 78 -2.31 4.81 20.35
N PHE A 79 -2.56 5.65 19.37
CA PHE A 79 -2.64 5.29 17.96
C PHE A 79 -1.37 5.81 17.27
N ALA A 80 -0.51 4.90 16.79
CA ALA A 80 0.70 5.31 16.08
C ALA A 80 0.39 5.76 14.66
N LYS A 81 1.00 6.87 14.23
CA LYS A 81 0.82 7.46 12.90
C LYS A 81 2.13 7.89 12.28
N VAL A 82 2.31 7.67 10.98
CA VAL A 82 3.35 8.35 10.19
C VAL A 82 2.99 9.83 10.14
N LEU A 83 3.99 10.67 10.37
CA LEU A 83 3.80 12.10 10.52
C LEU A 83 3.91 12.82 9.18
N ASN A 84 3.25 13.97 9.08
CA ASN A 84 3.65 14.96 8.09
C ASN A 84 5.07 15.43 8.45
N ALA A 85 6.01 15.15 7.57
CA ALA A 85 7.41 15.49 7.71
C ALA A 85 7.64 16.97 7.33
N PRO A 86 8.74 17.59 7.81
CA PRO A 86 9.07 18.95 7.43
C PRO A 86 9.06 19.14 5.91
N ASN A 87 8.41 20.18 5.41
CA ASN A 87 8.28 20.45 3.98
C ASN A 87 9.65 20.78 3.36
N TRP A 88 10.06 19.99 2.36
CA TRP A 88 11.29 20.22 1.61
C TRP A 88 11.06 20.79 0.21
N ILE A 89 9.84 20.75 -0.33
CA ILE A 89 9.56 21.11 -1.73
C ILE A 89 9.37 22.61 -1.95
N GLY A 90 9.06 23.38 -0.91
CA GLY A 90 8.63 24.77 -1.02
C GLY A 90 9.58 25.72 -1.74
N ILE A 91 9.05 26.48 -2.71
CA ILE A 91 9.73 27.54 -3.48
C ILE A 91 8.74 28.69 -3.65
N GLU A 92 8.73 29.69 -2.77
CA GLU A 92 7.91 30.88 -3.03
C GLU A 92 8.52 31.63 -4.22
N ILE A 93 7.68 32.11 -5.14
CA ILE A 93 8.13 32.79 -6.35
C ILE A 93 7.45 34.15 -6.42
N GLU A 94 8.26 35.20 -6.61
CA GLU A 94 7.79 36.56 -6.83
C GLU A 94 8.25 37.04 -8.20
N ILE A 95 7.35 37.60 -8.99
CA ILE A 95 7.60 38.05 -10.36
C ILE A 95 7.12 39.50 -10.48
N ASN A 96 8.07 40.42 -10.70
CA ASN A 96 7.81 41.85 -10.75
C ASN A 96 7.00 42.37 -9.53
N GLY A 97 7.32 41.87 -8.33
CA GLY A 97 6.70 42.29 -7.07
C GLY A 97 5.41 41.54 -6.68
N GLU A 98 4.95 40.58 -7.49
CA GLU A 98 3.74 39.79 -7.20
C GLU A 98 4.06 38.30 -6.99
N LYS A 99 3.41 37.67 -6.01
CA LYS A 99 3.57 36.23 -5.76
C LYS A 99 2.88 35.40 -6.85
N LEU A 100 3.54 34.37 -7.34
CA LEU A 100 2.91 33.37 -8.19
C LEU A 100 2.01 32.47 -7.34
N ASP A 101 0.72 32.51 -7.61
CA ASP A 101 -0.30 31.67 -6.99
C ASP A 101 -1.42 31.39 -8.00
N LEU A 102 -1.54 30.13 -8.43
CA LEU A 102 -2.50 29.74 -9.46
C LEU A 102 -3.96 29.99 -9.07
N ASN A 103 -4.29 29.99 -7.77
CA ASN A 103 -5.63 30.27 -7.29
C ASN A 103 -6.03 31.74 -7.49
N THR A 104 -5.05 32.65 -7.60
CA THR A 104 -5.30 34.09 -7.69
C THR A 104 -4.81 34.74 -8.98
N CYS A 105 -4.14 33.99 -9.86
CA CYS A 105 -3.80 34.44 -11.20
C CYS A 105 -5.06 34.90 -11.97
N SER A 106 -4.89 35.90 -12.84
CA SER A 106 -6.01 36.43 -13.64
C SER A 106 -6.46 35.46 -14.72
N ASP A 107 -5.55 34.60 -15.18
CA ASP A 107 -5.80 33.58 -16.19
C ASP A 107 -4.75 32.47 -16.08
N VAL A 108 -5.16 31.21 -16.27
CA VAL A 108 -4.30 30.03 -16.31
C VAL A 108 -4.66 29.22 -17.56
N LYS A 109 -3.70 29.08 -18.47
CA LYS A 109 -3.85 28.40 -19.76
C LYS A 109 -2.86 27.27 -19.89
N ASN A 110 -3.15 26.36 -20.81
CA ASN A 110 -2.24 25.26 -21.17
C ASN A 110 -1.76 24.47 -19.94
N PHE A 111 -2.59 24.41 -18.88
CA PHE A 111 -2.28 23.65 -17.69
C PHE A 111 -2.28 22.17 -18.03
N ARG A 112 -1.19 21.50 -17.70
CA ARG A 112 -1.03 20.07 -17.81
C ARG A 112 -0.22 19.55 -16.64
N ARG A 113 -0.74 18.52 -15.98
CA ARG A 113 -0.04 17.74 -14.96
C ARG A 113 0.16 16.33 -15.50
N GLU A 114 1.36 15.79 -15.34
CA GLU A 114 1.72 14.46 -15.79
C GLU A 114 2.52 13.73 -14.71
N LEU A 115 2.08 12.52 -14.38
CA LEU A 115 2.88 11.54 -13.65
C LEU A 115 3.31 10.48 -14.66
N ASN A 116 4.56 10.53 -15.09
CA ASN A 116 5.12 9.53 -16.00
C ASN A 116 5.55 8.31 -15.18
N MET A 117 4.78 7.23 -15.29
CA MET A 117 4.98 6.02 -14.51
C MET A 117 6.17 5.20 -15.04
N LYS A 118 6.44 5.28 -16.35
CA LYS A 118 7.53 4.56 -17.01
C LYS A 118 8.90 5.02 -16.53
N GLU A 119 9.07 6.33 -16.41
CA GLU A 119 10.33 6.99 -16.07
C GLU A 119 10.37 7.50 -14.63
N GLY A 120 9.23 7.47 -13.93
CA GLY A 120 9.12 7.74 -12.50
C GLY A 120 9.38 9.19 -12.12
N TRP A 121 8.78 10.13 -12.86
CA TRP A 121 8.82 11.55 -12.55
C TRP A 121 7.45 12.21 -12.63
N TYR A 122 7.30 13.29 -11.88
CA TYR A 122 6.20 14.22 -11.92
C TYR A 122 6.56 15.44 -12.78
N HIS A 123 5.62 15.91 -13.59
CA HIS A 123 5.76 17.12 -14.38
C HIS A 123 4.49 17.97 -14.32
N ARG A 124 4.67 19.28 -14.24
CA ARG A 124 3.57 20.24 -14.37
C ARG A 124 4.00 21.38 -15.28
N SER A 125 3.12 21.79 -16.18
CA SER A 125 3.35 22.92 -17.08
C SER A 125 2.10 23.77 -17.20
N PHE A 126 2.26 25.08 -17.30
CA PHE A 126 1.16 26.00 -17.50
C PHE A 126 1.67 27.34 -18.03
N GLU A 127 0.76 28.13 -18.57
CA GLU A 127 0.94 29.55 -18.81
C GLU A 127 0.01 30.32 -17.87
N ALA A 128 0.51 31.37 -17.22
CA ALA A 128 -0.26 32.13 -16.25
C ALA A 128 -0.11 33.64 -16.49
N THR A 129 -1.20 34.37 -16.31
CA THR A 129 -1.22 35.83 -16.26
C THR A 129 -1.40 36.29 -14.82
N LEU A 130 -0.35 36.89 -14.25
CA LEU A 130 -0.40 37.48 -12.90
C LEU A 130 -1.27 38.74 -12.90
N LYS A 131 -1.72 39.22 -11.73
CA LYS A 131 -2.56 40.43 -11.62
C LYS A 131 -1.85 41.70 -12.07
N ASN A 132 -0.52 41.73 -12.03
CA ASN A 132 0.34 42.78 -12.56
C ASN A 132 0.49 42.70 -14.10
N GLY A 133 -0.22 41.79 -14.75
CA GLY A 133 -0.24 41.59 -16.20
C GLY A 133 1.04 40.98 -16.76
N THR A 134 1.90 40.39 -15.92
CA THR A 134 3.05 39.59 -16.41
C THR A 134 2.54 38.23 -16.84
N GLU A 135 2.84 37.85 -18.09
CA GLU A 135 2.55 36.52 -18.63
C GLU A 135 3.80 35.66 -18.55
N ILE A 136 3.65 34.45 -18.05
CA ILE A 136 4.75 33.49 -17.89
C ILE A 136 4.36 32.12 -18.43
N SER A 137 5.35 31.39 -18.95
CA SER A 137 5.29 29.93 -19.10
C SER A 137 6.11 29.30 -17.99
N VAL A 138 5.54 28.29 -17.33
CA VAL A 138 6.20 27.52 -16.28
C VAL A 138 6.28 26.05 -16.65
N LYS A 139 7.42 25.42 -16.33
CA LYS A 139 7.65 23.98 -16.42
C LYS A 139 8.34 23.49 -15.15
N ILE A 140 7.72 22.58 -14.43
CA ILE A 140 8.26 21.94 -13.24
C ILE A 140 8.50 20.46 -13.52
N ARG A 141 9.66 19.92 -13.19
CA ARG A 141 9.88 18.47 -13.10
C ARG A 141 10.39 18.10 -11.71
N ARG A 142 9.78 17.09 -11.11
CA ARG A 142 10.11 16.60 -9.76
C ARG A 142 10.23 15.08 -9.75
N PHE A 143 11.18 14.55 -9.00
CA PHE A 143 11.27 13.11 -8.72
C PHE A 143 11.94 12.86 -7.38
N LEU A 144 11.62 11.72 -6.76
CA LEU A 144 12.34 11.18 -5.61
C LEU A 144 13.26 10.08 -6.13
N SER A 145 14.55 10.17 -5.84
CA SER A 145 15.54 9.25 -6.39
C SER A 145 15.34 7.84 -5.83
N ILE A 146 15.26 6.85 -6.71
CA ILE A 146 15.29 5.43 -6.33
C ILE A 146 16.70 4.96 -5.93
N ILE A 147 17.74 5.72 -6.31
CA ILE A 147 19.16 5.38 -6.09
C ILE A 147 19.72 6.04 -4.82
N LEU A 148 19.36 7.30 -4.56
CA LEU A 148 19.71 8.03 -3.35
C LEU A 148 18.44 8.20 -2.51
N ASP A 149 18.20 7.27 -1.59
CA ASP A 149 16.94 7.16 -0.83
C ASP A 149 16.55 8.47 -0.13
N GLU A 150 17.54 9.27 0.29
CA GLU A 150 17.35 10.54 1.01
C GLU A 150 17.00 11.76 0.13
N VAL A 151 17.07 11.64 -1.20
CA VAL A 151 17.07 12.81 -2.11
C VAL A 151 15.86 12.86 -3.05
N GLY A 152 15.21 14.01 -3.06
CA GLY A 152 14.33 14.51 -4.10
C GLY A 152 14.96 15.66 -4.87
N VAL A 153 14.53 15.84 -6.12
CA VAL A 153 15.04 16.86 -7.03
C VAL A 153 13.87 17.59 -7.68
N ILE A 154 13.93 18.92 -7.71
CA ILE A 154 12.99 19.80 -8.39
C ILE A 154 13.77 20.65 -9.40
N ASN A 155 13.29 20.71 -10.64
CA ASN A 155 13.71 21.70 -11.63
C ASN A 155 12.49 22.56 -12.00
N TYR A 156 12.49 23.81 -11.56
CA TYR A 156 11.42 24.78 -11.78
C TYR A 156 11.89 25.83 -12.78
N GLU A 157 11.32 25.84 -13.99
CA GLU A 157 11.67 26.75 -15.09
C GLU A 157 10.54 27.76 -15.32
N ILE A 158 10.89 29.04 -15.45
CA ILE A 158 10.00 30.16 -15.78
C ILE A 158 10.54 30.88 -17.01
N THR A 159 9.66 31.16 -17.97
CA THR A 159 9.93 32.00 -19.15
C THR A 159 8.93 33.15 -19.20
N PRO A 160 9.36 34.41 -19.07
CA PRO A 160 8.48 35.57 -19.29
C PRO A 160 8.06 35.67 -20.76
N LEU A 161 6.77 35.84 -21.02
CA LEU A 161 6.21 35.78 -22.37
C LEU A 161 5.98 37.14 -23.00
N ASN A 162 5.60 38.15 -22.21
CA ASN A 162 5.14 39.45 -22.73
C ASN A 162 6.02 40.65 -22.37
N LYS A 163 6.94 40.53 -21.40
CA LYS A 163 7.91 41.57 -21.00
C LYS A 163 9.04 40.97 -20.18
N ASP A 164 10.11 41.75 -20.00
CA ASP A 164 11.19 41.43 -19.08
C ASP A 164 10.66 41.23 -17.66
N ALA A 165 11.30 40.34 -16.89
CA ALA A 165 10.88 40.01 -15.55
C ALA A 165 12.05 40.00 -14.56
N LYS A 166 11.81 40.63 -13.41
CA LYS A 166 12.55 40.33 -12.18
C LYS A 166 11.85 39.17 -11.49
N ILE A 167 12.51 38.02 -11.44
CA ILE A 167 12.06 36.82 -10.76
C ILE A 167 12.86 36.66 -9.47
N ILE A 168 12.18 36.47 -8.35
CA ILE A 168 12.78 36.18 -7.05
C ILE A 168 12.35 34.78 -6.65
N TYR A 169 13.29 33.84 -6.67
CA TYR A 169 13.07 32.50 -6.10
C TYR A 169 13.36 32.54 -4.61
N LYS A 170 12.44 32.05 -3.81
CA LYS A 170 12.58 31.95 -2.35
C LYS A 170 12.37 30.49 -1.90
N PRO A 171 13.26 29.55 -2.29
CA PRO A 171 13.24 28.19 -1.76
C PRO A 171 13.31 28.20 -0.24
N TYR A 172 12.52 27.31 0.39
CA TYR A 172 12.51 27.14 1.83
C TYR A 172 12.43 25.68 2.24
N ILE A 173 12.85 25.41 3.47
CA ILE A 173 12.48 24.19 4.21
C ILE A 173 11.77 24.60 5.48
N ASP A 174 10.74 23.85 5.87
CA ASP A 174 9.78 24.25 6.91
C ASP A 174 9.40 23.05 7.78
N ALA A 175 9.77 23.07 9.05
CA ALA A 175 9.44 22.06 10.04
C ALA A 175 8.26 22.47 10.94
N GLY A 176 7.65 23.63 10.70
CA GLY A 176 6.43 24.08 11.38
C GLY A 176 5.15 23.43 10.86
N VAL A 177 5.24 22.20 10.35
CA VAL A 177 4.11 21.46 9.75
C VAL A 177 3.13 20.93 10.80
N THR A 178 1.90 20.68 10.36
CA THR A 178 0.83 20.07 11.15
C THR A 178 0.33 18.81 10.47
N ASN A 179 -0.33 17.94 11.25
CA ASN A 179 -1.08 16.78 10.78
C ASN A 179 -2.58 17.12 10.82
N GLU A 180 -3.33 16.81 9.75
CA GLU A 180 -4.79 16.98 9.72
C GLU A 180 -5.48 16.00 10.67
N ASP A 181 -4.87 14.83 10.89
CA ASP A 181 -5.46 13.74 11.66
C ASP A 181 -5.01 13.68 13.13
N ALA A 182 -4.38 14.74 13.65
CA ALA A 182 -3.93 14.80 15.04
C ALA A 182 -5.11 14.75 16.04
N ASN A 183 -5.07 13.84 17.01
CA ASN A 183 -6.17 13.63 17.97
C ASN A 183 -6.42 14.85 18.88
N TRP A 184 -5.36 15.61 19.16
CA TRP A 184 -5.31 16.70 20.14
C TRP A 184 -4.68 18.00 19.61
N GLU A 185 -4.56 18.16 18.28
CA GLU A 185 -3.99 19.36 17.63
C GLU A 185 -2.56 19.72 18.12
N GLU A 186 -1.82 18.73 18.62
CA GLU A 186 -0.44 18.92 19.11
C GLU A 186 0.56 18.99 17.95
N LYS A 187 1.65 19.75 18.14
CA LYS A 187 2.82 19.65 17.26
C LYS A 187 3.59 18.36 17.56
N PHE A 188 4.03 17.66 16.51
CA PHE A 188 4.79 16.42 16.66
C PHE A 188 6.30 16.59 16.58
N TRP A 189 6.77 17.75 16.11
CA TRP A 189 8.18 18.06 15.91
C TRP A 189 8.71 19.09 16.91
N GLU A 190 9.82 18.74 17.55
CA GLU A 190 10.70 19.63 18.30
C GLU A 190 11.86 20.05 17.39
N ILE A 191 12.11 21.35 17.23
CA ILE A 191 13.23 21.82 16.42
C ILE A 191 14.49 21.90 17.29
N LEU A 192 15.53 21.17 16.88
CA LEU A 192 16.79 21.10 17.59
C LEU A 192 17.82 22.10 17.06
N ASP A 193 17.89 22.25 15.74
CA ASP A 193 18.90 23.10 15.09
C ASP A 193 18.46 23.58 13.71
N VAL A 194 18.85 24.81 13.37
CA VAL A 194 18.64 25.44 12.06
C VAL A 194 19.98 25.98 11.58
N LYS A 195 20.50 25.42 10.50
CA LYS A 195 21.81 25.76 9.94
C LYS A 195 21.73 26.19 8.49
N LYS A 196 22.69 27.02 8.09
CA LYS A 196 22.84 27.51 6.72
C LYS A 196 24.30 27.54 6.32
N SER A 197 24.56 27.25 5.05
CA SER A 197 25.88 27.30 4.45
C SER A 197 25.77 27.63 2.96
N GLY A 198 25.96 28.90 2.60
CA GLY A 198 25.85 29.34 1.20
C GLY A 198 24.47 29.03 0.60
N ASN A 199 24.44 28.13 -0.39
CA ASN A 199 23.20 27.71 -1.07
C ASN A 199 22.50 26.52 -0.37
N GLU A 200 23.05 26.05 0.73
CA GLU A 200 22.55 24.93 1.53
C GLU A 200 21.88 25.43 2.80
N ALA A 201 20.83 24.70 3.22
CA ALA A 201 20.16 24.92 4.49
C ALA A 201 19.69 23.59 5.08
N PHE A 202 19.66 23.52 6.42
CA PHE A 202 19.33 22.32 7.17
C PHE A 202 18.44 22.69 8.36
N ILE A 203 17.39 21.90 8.59
CA ILE A 203 16.62 21.91 9.83
C ILE A 203 16.70 20.51 10.42
N THR A 204 17.24 20.39 11.63
CA THR A 204 17.20 19.14 12.39
C THR A 204 16.09 19.23 13.40
N ALA A 205 15.11 18.34 13.26
CA ALA A 205 13.98 18.20 14.17
C ALA A 205 14.00 16.81 14.81
N GLN A 206 13.25 16.67 15.90
CA GLN A 206 13.05 15.42 16.62
C GLN A 206 11.57 15.24 16.94
N THR A 207 11.07 14.01 16.85
CA THR A 207 9.71 13.71 17.29
C THR A 207 9.61 13.75 18.83
N PHE A 208 8.60 14.41 19.41
CA PHE A 208 8.53 14.62 20.86
C PHE A 208 8.51 13.33 21.72
N LYS A 209 7.88 12.25 21.26
CA LYS A 209 7.68 11.02 22.06
C LYS A 209 8.63 9.88 21.69
N THR A 210 8.87 9.68 20.40
CA THR A 210 9.71 8.59 19.88
C THR A 210 11.17 8.99 19.67
N HIS A 211 11.48 10.28 19.80
CA HIS A 211 12.84 10.83 19.69
C HIS A 211 13.59 10.47 18.39
N PHE A 212 12.89 10.13 17.30
CA PHE A 212 13.50 10.04 15.98
C PHE A 212 14.02 11.41 15.56
N LYS A 213 15.28 11.47 15.15
CA LYS A 213 15.89 12.71 14.63
C LYS A 213 15.83 12.69 13.11
N VAL A 214 15.41 13.80 12.53
CA VAL A 214 15.30 14.00 11.09
C VAL A 214 15.98 15.30 10.74
N THR A 215 16.93 15.26 9.80
CA THR A 215 17.45 16.48 9.17
C THR A 215 16.81 16.62 7.79
N THR A 216 16.02 17.67 7.65
CA THR A 216 15.49 18.12 6.35
C THR A 216 16.47 19.10 5.76
N PHE A 217 16.77 18.97 4.48
CA PHE A 217 17.79 19.78 3.83
C PHE A 217 17.34 20.32 2.48
N MET A 218 18.02 21.39 2.06
CA MET A 218 17.98 21.86 0.67
C MET A 218 19.35 22.33 0.20
N GLN A 219 19.60 22.19 -1.10
CA GLN A 219 20.66 22.81 -1.86
C GLN A 219 20.05 23.40 -3.13
N ASN A 220 20.42 24.64 -3.47
CA ASN A 220 19.83 25.35 -4.60
C ASN A 220 20.87 25.80 -5.63
N SER A 221 20.52 25.70 -6.92
CA SER A 221 21.29 26.22 -8.04
C SER A 221 20.40 27.01 -8.98
N ILE A 222 20.83 28.21 -9.40
CA ILE A 222 20.09 29.04 -10.37
C ILE A 222 20.72 28.89 -11.74
N LEU A 223 19.89 28.71 -12.77
CA LEU A 223 20.31 28.59 -14.15
C LEU A 223 19.58 29.63 -15.03
N ILE A 224 20.28 30.13 -16.04
CA ILE A 224 19.71 30.99 -17.09
C ILE A 224 19.95 30.29 -18.43
N ASN A 225 18.90 30.07 -19.21
CA ASN A 225 18.95 29.31 -20.47
C ASN A 225 19.62 27.93 -20.33
N GLY A 226 19.46 27.28 -19.17
CA GLY A 226 20.04 25.97 -18.88
C GLY A 226 21.49 25.99 -18.43
N GLU A 227 22.14 27.16 -18.34
CA GLU A 227 23.51 27.30 -17.84
C GLU A 227 23.52 27.69 -16.36
N LYS A 228 24.29 26.94 -15.56
CA LYS A 228 24.44 27.22 -14.12
C LYS A 228 25.13 28.55 -13.90
N THR A 229 24.54 29.38 -13.04
CA THR A 229 25.08 30.69 -12.66
C THR A 229 25.81 30.62 -11.32
N ASN A 230 26.60 31.65 -11.01
CA ASN A 230 27.24 31.84 -9.71
C ASN A 230 26.40 32.74 -8.78
N ILE A 231 25.08 32.78 -8.96
CA ILE A 231 24.18 33.58 -8.12
C ILE A 231 24.11 32.95 -6.73
N SER A 232 24.50 33.74 -5.72
CA SER A 232 24.35 33.43 -4.30
C SER A 232 23.07 34.09 -3.76
N PRO A 233 22.51 33.60 -2.63
CA PRO A 233 21.32 34.20 -2.06
C PRO A 233 21.56 35.66 -1.66
N SER A 234 20.67 36.56 -2.08
CA SER A 234 20.70 37.99 -1.73
C SER A 234 20.21 38.23 -0.30
N ASN A 235 19.34 37.35 0.20
CA ASN A 235 18.82 37.38 1.56
C ASN A 235 18.59 35.95 2.07
N ILE A 236 18.76 35.73 3.38
CA ILE A 236 18.41 34.47 4.03
C ILE A 236 17.63 34.79 5.30
N GLU A 237 16.34 34.48 5.27
CA GLU A 237 15.44 34.58 6.41
C GLU A 237 15.44 33.23 7.14
N ALA A 238 15.82 33.24 8.41
CA ALA A 238 15.74 32.07 9.27
C ALA A 238 14.97 32.44 10.53
N VAL A 239 13.92 31.66 10.80
CA VAL A 239 13.18 31.66 12.07
C VAL A 239 13.34 30.28 12.72
N SER A 240 12.68 30.04 13.85
CA SER A 240 12.91 28.84 14.68
C SER A 240 12.64 27.52 13.97
N ASP A 241 11.73 27.47 13.01
CA ASP A 241 11.23 26.27 12.35
C ASP A 241 11.25 26.34 10.82
N LYS A 242 11.72 27.45 10.25
CA LYS A 242 11.73 27.69 8.82
C LYS A 242 12.95 28.47 8.39
N ILE A 243 13.55 28.07 7.27
CA ILE A 243 14.63 28.81 6.62
C ILE A 243 14.34 28.98 5.13
N LYS A 244 14.53 30.20 4.64
CA LYS A 244 14.21 30.64 3.29
C LYS A 244 15.35 31.47 2.73
N SER A 245 15.78 31.17 1.52
CA SER A 245 16.86 31.90 0.83
C SER A 245 16.32 32.58 -0.42
N SER A 246 16.60 33.86 -0.63
CA SER A 246 16.13 34.62 -1.80
C SER A 246 17.21 34.73 -2.87
N TYR A 247 16.86 34.45 -4.13
CA TYR A 247 17.73 34.59 -5.30
C TYR A 247 17.05 35.51 -6.31
N ASP A 248 17.62 36.68 -6.53
CA ASP A 248 17.12 37.66 -7.51
C ASP A 248 17.72 37.40 -8.89
N VAL A 249 16.86 37.30 -9.91
CA VAL A 249 17.27 37.15 -11.31
C VAL A 249 16.48 38.12 -12.17
N VAL A 250 17.15 38.82 -13.09
CA VAL A 250 16.51 39.60 -14.13
C VAL A 250 16.72 38.88 -15.45
N VAL A 251 15.64 38.57 -16.15
CA VAL A 251 15.67 37.90 -17.45
C VAL A 251 14.85 38.70 -18.46
N ALA A 252 15.35 38.74 -19.70
CA ALA A 252 14.61 39.35 -20.80
C ALA A 252 13.42 38.48 -21.19
N GLN A 253 12.43 39.09 -21.86
CA GLN A 253 11.34 38.35 -22.50
C GLN A 253 11.88 37.17 -23.34
N GLY A 254 11.29 35.98 -23.17
CA GLY A 254 11.67 34.76 -23.87
C GLY A 254 12.91 34.04 -23.33
N GLN A 255 13.67 34.63 -22.39
CA GLN A 255 14.76 33.94 -21.72
C GLN A 255 14.25 33.08 -20.57
N LYS A 256 14.85 31.90 -20.42
CA LYS A 256 14.49 30.93 -19.38
C LYS A 256 15.31 31.20 -18.13
N SER A 257 14.64 31.26 -16.99
CA SER A 257 15.25 31.21 -15.67
C SER A 257 14.78 29.95 -14.96
N SER A 258 15.67 29.25 -14.25
CA SER A 258 15.26 28.09 -13.47
C SER A 258 15.99 27.97 -12.15
N ILE A 259 15.31 27.40 -11.17
CA ILE A 259 15.92 26.92 -9.93
C ILE A 259 15.91 25.39 -9.93
N GLN A 260 17.09 24.81 -9.70
CA GLN A 260 17.27 23.41 -9.35
C GLN A 260 17.42 23.30 -7.84
N LYS A 261 16.50 22.58 -7.20
CA LYS A 261 16.50 22.32 -5.76
C LYS A 261 16.69 20.82 -5.51
N ILE A 262 17.75 20.49 -4.79
CA ILE A 262 18.00 19.16 -4.23
C ILE A 262 17.56 19.24 -2.76
N GLY A 263 16.72 18.33 -2.29
CA GLY A 263 16.29 18.30 -0.90
C GLY A 263 15.75 16.95 -0.49
N GLY A 264 15.31 16.81 0.76
CA GLY A 264 14.81 15.55 1.30
C GLY A 264 15.21 15.38 2.75
N TYR A 265 15.43 14.12 3.17
CA TYR A 265 15.53 13.75 4.58
C TYR A 265 16.66 12.76 4.85
N THR A 266 17.41 13.01 5.92
CA THR A 266 18.24 12.00 6.56
C THR A 266 17.70 11.71 7.96
N VAL A 267 17.64 10.43 8.34
CA VAL A 267 16.96 10.01 9.58
C VAL A 267 17.83 9.17 10.51
N SER A 268 17.55 9.27 11.80
CA SER A 268 18.30 8.55 12.85
C SER A 268 18.15 7.04 12.79
N LEU A 269 17.17 6.52 12.07
CA LEU A 269 17.05 5.08 11.77
C LEU A 269 18.22 4.57 10.93
N ASN A 270 18.80 5.42 10.07
CA ASN A 270 19.83 5.03 9.10
C ASN A 270 21.19 5.67 9.40
N HIS A 271 21.20 6.79 10.13
CA HIS A 271 22.37 7.63 10.31
C HIS A 271 22.57 8.03 11.77
N THR A 272 23.77 7.83 12.32
CA THR A 272 24.11 8.29 13.67
C THR A 272 24.11 9.83 13.78
N ASN A 273 24.56 10.52 12.72
CA ASN A 273 24.48 11.97 12.60
C ASN A 273 23.76 12.33 11.29
N THR A 274 22.52 12.75 11.42
CA THR A 274 21.64 13.06 10.27
C THR A 274 22.14 14.25 9.47
N GLN A 275 22.66 15.30 10.12
CA GLN A 275 23.15 16.48 9.41
C GLN A 275 24.39 16.16 8.55
N THR A 276 25.38 15.46 9.10
CA THR A 276 26.57 15.08 8.31
C THR A 276 26.20 14.15 7.15
N ALA A 277 25.21 13.28 7.33
CA ALA A 277 24.67 12.48 6.24
C ALA A 277 24.02 13.35 5.15
N ALA A 278 23.29 14.39 5.54
CA ALA A 278 22.66 15.33 4.61
C ALA A 278 23.71 16.09 3.79
N GLU A 279 24.76 16.59 4.43
CA GLU A 279 25.90 17.23 3.76
C GLU A 279 26.53 16.27 2.72
N LYS A 280 26.78 15.01 3.10
CA LYS A 280 27.37 14.01 2.21
C LYS A 280 26.48 13.66 1.02
N VAL A 281 25.17 13.52 1.23
CA VAL A 281 24.25 13.17 0.15
C VAL A 281 24.06 14.33 -0.83
N ILE A 282 24.05 15.58 -0.35
CA ILE A 282 24.09 16.77 -1.21
C ILE A 282 25.34 16.77 -2.09
N GLN A 283 26.53 16.52 -1.53
CA GLN A 283 27.76 16.47 -2.32
C GLN A 283 27.71 15.37 -3.39
N THR A 284 27.14 14.22 -3.06
CA THR A 284 26.96 13.10 -4.01
C THR A 284 26.01 13.48 -5.14
N ALA A 285 24.87 14.11 -4.81
CA ALA A 285 23.88 14.56 -5.78
C ALA A 285 24.43 15.66 -6.70
N LEU A 286 25.17 16.63 -6.14
CA LEU A 286 25.83 17.69 -6.90
C LEU A 286 26.90 17.16 -7.87
N ALA A 287 27.67 16.15 -7.45
CA ALA A 287 28.68 15.52 -8.30
C ALA A 287 28.06 14.79 -9.50
N LYS A 288 26.86 14.22 -9.35
CA LYS A 288 26.08 13.63 -10.46
C LYS A 288 25.45 14.70 -11.35
N GLY A 289 24.84 15.71 -10.74
CA GLY A 289 24.06 16.73 -11.42
C GLY A 289 22.69 16.25 -11.88
N TYR A 290 21.80 17.21 -12.22
CA TYR A 290 20.39 16.95 -12.54
C TYR A 290 20.17 15.90 -13.63
N ASN A 291 20.87 16.04 -14.78
CA ASN A 291 20.66 15.17 -15.93
C ASN A 291 21.01 13.70 -15.63
N GLN A 292 22.13 13.46 -14.94
CA GLN A 292 22.52 12.11 -14.57
C GLN A 292 21.57 11.52 -13.52
N MET A 293 21.13 12.31 -12.54
CA MET A 293 20.15 11.84 -11.55
C MET A 293 18.80 11.47 -12.18
N LEU A 294 18.36 12.23 -13.19
CA LEU A 294 17.15 11.89 -13.95
C LEU A 294 17.36 10.61 -14.77
N GLN A 295 18.51 10.43 -15.41
CA GLN A 295 18.80 9.19 -16.13
C GLN A 295 18.86 7.98 -15.19
N ASP A 296 19.50 8.13 -14.02
CA ASP A 296 19.55 7.10 -12.99
C ASP A 296 18.13 6.71 -12.52
N GLN A 297 17.21 7.68 -12.43
CA GLN A 297 15.80 7.44 -12.11
C GLN A 297 15.10 6.62 -13.23
N VAL A 298 15.28 7.03 -14.49
CA VAL A 298 14.72 6.33 -15.66
C VAL A 298 15.21 4.88 -15.71
N ASP A 299 16.51 4.67 -15.52
CA ASP A 299 17.12 3.34 -15.56
C ASP A 299 16.66 2.46 -14.38
N ALA A 300 16.47 3.05 -13.20
CA ALA A 300 15.95 2.34 -12.03
C ALA A 300 14.49 1.90 -12.24
N TRP A 301 13.63 2.76 -12.78
CA TRP A 301 12.25 2.40 -13.09
C TRP A 301 12.13 1.40 -14.23
N ALA A 302 12.99 1.50 -15.25
CA ALA A 302 13.04 0.49 -16.32
C ALA A 302 13.27 -0.92 -15.78
N LYS A 303 14.17 -1.08 -14.79
CA LYS A 303 14.41 -2.37 -14.12
C LYS A 303 13.22 -2.86 -13.29
N ILE A 304 12.49 -1.95 -12.65
CA ILE A 304 11.26 -2.31 -11.93
C ILE A 304 10.23 -2.84 -12.94
N TRP A 305 9.98 -2.09 -14.01
CA TRP A 305 9.02 -2.44 -15.06
C TRP A 305 9.37 -3.72 -15.82
N GLU A 306 10.66 -4.02 -15.97
CA GLU A 306 11.10 -5.27 -16.60
C GLU A 306 10.49 -6.51 -15.94
N MET A 307 10.28 -6.48 -14.63
CA MET A 307 9.68 -7.58 -13.87
C MET A 307 8.20 -7.40 -13.57
N SER A 308 7.76 -6.17 -13.28
CA SER A 308 6.40 -5.95 -12.77
C SER A 308 5.38 -5.54 -13.81
N ASP A 309 5.77 -5.18 -15.06
CA ASP A 309 4.80 -4.69 -16.05
C ASP A 309 3.75 -5.77 -16.41
N ILE A 310 2.53 -5.29 -16.60
CA ILE A 310 1.43 -6.04 -17.19
C ILE A 310 0.97 -5.27 -18.42
N THR A 311 1.03 -5.92 -19.58
CA THR A 311 0.55 -5.33 -20.83
C THR A 311 -0.90 -5.75 -21.07
N ILE A 312 -1.76 -4.81 -21.44
CA ILE A 312 -3.14 -5.04 -21.87
C ILE A 312 -3.30 -4.36 -23.23
N ASP A 313 -3.70 -5.12 -24.24
CA ASP A 313 -4.02 -4.61 -25.57
C ASP A 313 -5.53 -4.52 -25.77
N GLY A 314 -5.98 -3.47 -26.47
CA GLY A 314 -7.39 -3.18 -26.74
C GLY A 314 -8.09 -2.25 -25.74
N ASP A 315 -7.55 -2.05 -24.53
CA ASP A 315 -8.16 -1.21 -23.48
C ASP A 315 -7.13 -0.34 -22.73
N VAL A 316 -7.02 0.93 -23.16
CA VAL A 316 -6.07 1.90 -22.59
C VAL A 316 -6.44 2.28 -21.14
N LYS A 317 -7.73 2.32 -20.78
CA LYS A 317 -8.15 2.67 -19.41
C LYS A 317 -7.76 1.57 -18.43
N ALA A 318 -7.92 0.30 -18.82
CA ALA A 318 -7.43 -0.84 -18.04
C ALA A 318 -5.90 -0.86 -17.96
N GLN A 319 -5.20 -0.62 -19.08
CA GLN A 319 -3.73 -0.57 -19.11
C GLN A 319 -3.17 0.53 -18.19
N GLN A 320 -3.78 1.72 -18.20
CA GLN A 320 -3.42 2.82 -17.32
C GLN A 320 -3.63 2.45 -15.85
N GLY A 321 -4.78 1.84 -15.52
CA GLY A 321 -5.12 1.46 -14.15
C GLY A 321 -4.13 0.44 -13.55
N ILE A 322 -3.82 -0.65 -14.26
CA ILE A 322 -2.88 -1.64 -13.74
C ILE A 322 -1.47 -1.07 -13.55
N ARG A 323 -0.99 -0.24 -14.49
CA ARG A 323 0.33 0.40 -14.36
C ARG A 323 0.35 1.42 -13.23
N PHE A 324 -0.71 2.19 -13.04
CA PHE A 324 -0.81 3.11 -11.89
C PHE A 324 -0.68 2.37 -10.56
N ASN A 325 -1.39 1.25 -10.45
CA ASN A 325 -1.41 0.45 -9.23
C ASN A 325 -0.03 -0.18 -8.94
N ILE A 326 0.61 -0.77 -9.95
CA ILE A 326 1.98 -1.30 -9.83
C ILE A 326 2.98 -0.19 -9.49
N PHE A 327 2.85 0.97 -10.12
CA PHE A 327 3.73 2.11 -9.90
C PHE A 327 3.67 2.59 -8.45
N GLN A 328 2.47 2.81 -7.92
CA GLN A 328 2.25 3.28 -6.56
C GLN A 328 2.66 2.26 -5.48
N LEU A 329 2.47 0.95 -5.73
CA LEU A 329 3.02 -0.10 -4.85
C LEU A 329 4.55 0.01 -4.74
N ASN A 330 5.24 0.12 -5.89
CA ASN A 330 6.70 0.24 -5.94
C ASN A 330 7.22 1.57 -5.39
N GLN A 331 6.43 2.64 -5.44
CA GLN A 331 6.77 3.89 -4.75
C GLN A 331 6.68 3.77 -3.23
N THR A 332 5.77 2.94 -2.73
CA THR A 332 5.53 2.79 -1.30
C THR A 332 6.52 1.82 -0.66
N TYR A 333 6.82 0.70 -1.32
CA TYR A 333 7.71 -0.32 -0.78
C TYR A 333 8.57 -0.97 -1.85
N LEU A 334 9.89 -0.90 -1.68
CA LEU A 334 10.88 -1.52 -2.57
C LEU A 334 11.51 -2.79 -1.98
N GLY A 335 11.21 -3.14 -0.72
CA GLY A 335 11.80 -4.31 -0.06
C GLY A 335 13.23 -4.13 0.47
N LYS A 336 13.78 -2.91 0.44
CA LYS A 336 15.16 -2.62 0.85
C LYS A 336 15.38 -2.65 2.37
N ASP A 337 14.32 -2.53 3.17
CA ASP A 337 14.41 -2.42 4.63
C ASP A 337 13.37 -3.33 5.31
N SER A 338 13.84 -4.28 6.10
CA SER A 338 13.01 -5.25 6.84
C SER A 338 12.31 -4.65 8.06
N ARG A 339 12.58 -3.38 8.40
CA ARG A 339 11.89 -2.63 9.48
C ARG A 339 10.64 -1.93 8.99
N LEU A 340 10.44 -1.83 7.68
CA LEU A 340 9.33 -1.13 7.05
C LEU A 340 8.23 -2.08 6.60
N ASN A 341 7.05 -1.52 6.38
CA ASN A 341 5.87 -2.21 5.86
C ASN A 341 5.07 -1.25 4.95
N ILE A 342 3.88 -1.66 4.52
CA ILE A 342 3.04 -0.96 3.55
C ILE A 342 1.80 -0.43 4.27
N GLY A 343 1.68 0.90 4.36
CA GLY A 343 0.48 1.54 4.90
C GLY A 343 -0.69 1.48 3.91
N PRO A 344 -1.96 1.40 4.36
CA PRO A 344 -3.13 1.35 3.48
C PRO A 344 -3.20 2.48 2.45
N LYS A 345 -2.76 3.69 2.82
CA LYS A 345 -2.62 4.84 1.91
C LYS A 345 -1.17 5.24 1.59
N GLY A 346 -0.20 4.39 1.93
CA GLY A 346 1.23 4.60 1.72
C GLY A 346 1.69 6.00 2.13
N PHE A 347 2.34 6.70 1.21
CA PHE A 347 2.81 8.08 1.40
C PHE A 347 1.94 9.13 0.69
N THR A 348 0.64 8.86 0.58
CA THR A 348 -0.28 9.71 -0.20
C THR A 348 -1.30 10.43 0.66
N GLY A 349 -1.36 10.18 1.97
CA GLY A 349 -2.33 10.78 2.88
C GLY A 349 -2.16 10.28 4.31
N GLU A 350 -2.93 10.85 5.24
CA GLU A 350 -2.80 10.55 6.68
C GLU A 350 -3.80 9.49 7.19
N LYS A 351 -4.94 9.29 6.52
CA LYS A 351 -5.94 8.29 6.94
C LYS A 351 -5.31 6.88 7.03
N TYR A 352 -5.68 6.16 8.08
CA TYR A 352 -5.07 4.89 8.55
C TYR A 352 -3.66 5.00 9.15
N GLY A 353 -3.11 6.22 9.26
CA GLY A 353 -1.86 6.51 9.95
C GLY A 353 -0.60 5.97 9.29
N GLY A 354 -0.66 5.50 8.04
CA GLY A 354 0.48 4.85 7.38
C GLY A 354 0.96 3.56 8.09
N SER A 355 0.13 2.99 8.97
CA SER A 355 0.44 1.84 9.82
C SER A 355 0.32 0.51 9.09
N THR A 356 0.84 -0.55 9.69
CA THR A 356 0.72 -1.92 9.19
C THR A 356 -0.62 -2.55 9.57
N TYR A 357 -1.28 -3.20 8.60
CA TYR A 357 -2.54 -3.96 8.73
C TYR A 357 -2.37 -5.39 8.18
N TRP A 358 -3.41 -6.23 8.31
CA TRP A 358 -3.45 -7.58 7.72
C TRP A 358 -3.44 -7.59 6.18
N ASP A 359 -3.74 -6.44 5.56
CA ASP A 359 -3.62 -6.15 4.14
C ASP A 359 -2.31 -6.64 3.52
N THR A 360 -1.21 -6.46 4.24
CA THR A 360 0.13 -6.84 3.79
C THR A 360 0.19 -8.34 3.53
N GLU A 361 -0.23 -9.13 4.51
CA GLU A 361 -0.16 -10.58 4.45
C GLU A 361 -1.20 -11.17 3.49
N ALA A 362 -2.41 -10.61 3.47
CA ALA A 362 -3.51 -11.13 2.67
C ALA A 362 -3.46 -10.73 1.19
N TYR A 363 -2.90 -9.57 0.85
CA TYR A 363 -2.97 -9.00 -0.51
C TYR A 363 -1.62 -8.58 -1.08
N CYS A 364 -0.73 -7.97 -0.30
CA CYS A 364 0.51 -7.41 -0.83
C CYS A 364 1.60 -8.45 -1.07
N ILE A 365 1.76 -9.43 -0.17
CA ILE A 365 2.79 -10.47 -0.26
C ILE A 365 2.76 -11.22 -1.61
N PRO A 366 1.60 -11.67 -2.15
CA PRO A 366 1.53 -12.28 -3.49
C PRO A 366 2.22 -11.46 -4.58
N PHE A 367 1.95 -10.14 -4.63
CA PHE A 367 2.57 -9.23 -5.60
C PHE A 367 4.09 -9.16 -5.43
N TYR A 368 4.58 -8.95 -4.19
CA TYR A 368 6.01 -8.81 -3.95
C TYR A 368 6.76 -10.13 -4.17
N MET A 369 6.19 -11.28 -3.81
CA MET A 369 6.79 -12.59 -4.11
C MET A 369 6.94 -12.82 -5.61
N ALA A 370 5.95 -12.43 -6.40
CA ALA A 370 5.94 -12.69 -7.84
C ALA A 370 6.75 -11.67 -8.66
N THR A 371 6.87 -10.42 -8.19
CA THR A 371 7.48 -9.34 -8.99
C THR A 371 8.85 -8.90 -8.48
N LYS A 372 9.27 -9.35 -7.29
CA LYS A 372 10.57 -9.02 -6.69
C LYS A 372 11.41 -10.27 -6.41
N ASP A 373 12.56 -10.03 -5.80
CA ASP A 373 13.38 -11.07 -5.19
C ASP A 373 12.66 -11.66 -3.96
N GLN A 374 12.88 -12.96 -3.70
CA GLN A 374 12.25 -13.69 -2.60
C GLN A 374 12.55 -13.07 -1.22
N GLU A 375 13.71 -12.41 -1.08
CA GLU A 375 14.07 -11.69 0.15
C GLU A 375 13.10 -10.56 0.50
N VAL A 376 12.42 -9.95 -0.49
CA VAL A 376 11.45 -8.87 -0.23
C VAL A 376 10.24 -9.41 0.54
N ALA A 377 9.69 -10.55 0.12
CA ALA A 377 8.60 -11.19 0.84
C ALA A 377 9.06 -11.75 2.19
N ARG A 378 10.29 -12.30 2.25
CA ARG A 378 10.90 -12.76 3.50
C ARG A 378 11.11 -11.62 4.51
N ASN A 379 11.39 -10.41 4.03
CA ASN A 379 11.50 -9.20 4.87
C ASN A 379 10.16 -8.82 5.49
N LEU A 380 9.06 -8.89 4.73
CA LEU A 380 7.70 -8.66 5.26
C LEU A 380 7.32 -9.69 6.33
N LEU A 381 7.70 -10.97 6.17
CA LEU A 381 7.50 -11.97 7.21
C LEU A 381 8.42 -11.74 8.42
N THR A 382 9.68 -11.38 8.19
CA THR A 382 10.65 -11.05 9.25
C THR A 382 10.18 -9.85 10.08
N TYR A 383 9.50 -8.86 9.46
CA TYR A 383 8.86 -7.76 10.17
C TYR A 383 7.89 -8.26 11.24
N ARG A 384 7.02 -9.23 10.92
CA ARG A 384 6.08 -9.84 11.89
C ARG A 384 6.78 -10.70 12.93
N TYR A 385 7.83 -11.44 12.56
CA TYR A 385 8.62 -12.19 13.53
C TYR A 385 9.27 -11.26 14.58
N ASN A 386 9.84 -10.13 14.16
CA ASN A 386 10.45 -9.15 15.07
C ASN A 386 9.43 -8.50 16.02
N GLN A 387 8.14 -8.65 15.76
CA GLN A 387 7.03 -8.14 16.57
C GLN A 387 6.34 -9.21 17.42
N LEU A 388 6.82 -10.47 17.39
CA LEU A 388 6.18 -11.58 18.09
C LEU A 388 6.01 -11.33 19.60
N ASP A 389 7.04 -10.80 20.27
CA ASP A 389 6.97 -10.50 21.70
C ASP A 389 5.87 -9.47 22.01
N LYS A 390 5.70 -8.47 21.14
CA LYS A 390 4.61 -7.49 21.27
C LYS A 390 3.23 -8.07 20.99
N ALA A 391 3.12 -8.99 20.04
CA ALA A 391 1.88 -9.75 19.82
C ALA A 391 1.51 -10.61 21.06
N ILE A 392 2.51 -11.16 21.77
CA ILE A 392 2.31 -11.87 23.03
C ILE A 392 1.84 -10.90 24.14
N GLU A 393 2.45 -9.71 24.24
CA GLU A 393 2.00 -8.67 25.17
C GLU A 393 0.56 -8.23 24.90
N ASN A 394 0.17 -8.05 23.63
CA ASN A 394 -1.20 -7.71 23.24
C ASN A 394 -2.20 -8.78 23.70
N ALA A 395 -1.88 -10.06 23.49
CA ALA A 395 -2.70 -11.17 23.95
C ALA A 395 -2.79 -11.22 25.49
N ALA A 396 -1.68 -10.98 26.20
CA ALA A 396 -1.66 -10.95 27.66
C ALA A 396 -2.58 -9.86 28.24
N LYS A 397 -2.65 -8.68 27.60
CA LYS A 397 -3.59 -7.60 27.99
C LYS A 397 -5.06 -8.04 27.92
N LEU A 398 -5.39 -9.02 27.09
CA LEU A 398 -6.74 -9.57 26.93
C LEU A 398 -6.96 -10.87 27.73
N GLY A 399 -6.01 -11.25 28.58
CA GLY A 399 -6.13 -12.42 29.47
C GLY A 399 -5.63 -13.74 28.88
N PHE A 400 -4.98 -13.72 27.72
CA PHE A 400 -4.34 -14.91 27.17
C PHE A 400 -2.97 -15.16 27.83
N THR A 401 -2.56 -16.43 27.89
CA THR A 401 -1.36 -16.84 28.64
C THR A 401 -0.46 -17.76 27.83
N ASN A 402 0.61 -18.26 28.46
CA ASN A 402 1.53 -19.26 27.90
C ASN A 402 2.21 -18.86 26.57
N GLY A 403 2.37 -17.56 26.30
CA GLY A 403 2.96 -17.09 25.04
C GLY A 403 2.01 -17.19 23.84
N ALA A 404 0.70 -17.17 24.06
CA ALA A 404 -0.27 -16.87 23.01
C ALA A 404 0.03 -15.51 22.39
N ALA A 405 0.03 -15.42 21.07
CA ALA A 405 0.30 -14.20 20.33
C ALA A 405 -0.97 -13.74 19.60
N LEU A 406 -1.37 -12.51 19.83
CA LEU A 406 -2.40 -11.81 19.08
C LEU A 406 -1.73 -10.63 18.38
N TYR A 407 -1.52 -10.79 17.08
CA TYR A 407 -1.02 -9.69 16.28
C TYR A 407 -2.05 -8.55 16.26
N PRO A 408 -1.57 -7.30 16.27
CA PRO A 408 -2.44 -6.13 16.29
C PRO A 408 -3.18 -5.97 14.97
N MET A 409 -4.35 -5.33 15.01
CA MET A 409 -5.03 -4.85 13.79
C MET A 409 -4.22 -3.73 13.14
N VAL A 410 -3.71 -2.79 13.95
CA VAL A 410 -2.96 -1.63 13.48
C VAL A 410 -1.66 -1.51 14.27
N THR A 411 -0.52 -1.38 13.58
CA THR A 411 0.75 -1.20 14.29
C THR A 411 1.89 -0.58 13.50
N MET A 412 2.87 -0.03 14.23
CA MET A 412 4.20 0.33 13.72
C MET A 412 5.31 -0.57 14.28
N ASN A 413 5.18 -1.00 15.53
CA ASN A 413 6.23 -1.66 16.31
C ASN A 413 5.81 -3.01 16.91
N GLY A 414 4.59 -3.48 16.63
CA GLY A 414 3.97 -4.70 17.15
C GLY A 414 2.91 -4.48 18.22
N GLU A 415 2.88 -3.30 18.86
CA GLU A 415 1.80 -2.95 19.79
C GLU A 415 0.52 -2.59 19.03
N GLU A 416 -0.63 -2.97 19.58
CA GLU A 416 -1.92 -2.54 19.06
C GLU A 416 -2.05 -1.02 19.09
N CYS A 417 -2.68 -0.46 18.06
CA CYS A 417 -2.96 0.97 17.93
C CYS A 417 -4.44 1.26 17.70
N HIS A 418 -5.23 0.26 17.28
CA HIS A 418 -6.65 0.43 17.01
C HIS A 418 -7.48 0.60 18.29
N ASN A 419 -8.52 1.44 18.26
CA ASN A 419 -9.23 1.90 19.46
C ASN A 419 -10.76 1.69 19.43
N GLU A 420 -11.25 0.73 18.64
CA GLU A 420 -12.65 0.29 18.62
C GLU A 420 -12.72 -1.20 18.95
N TRP A 421 -13.43 -1.58 20.02
CA TRP A 421 -13.36 -2.91 20.63
C TRP A 421 -13.81 -4.02 19.68
N GLU A 422 -14.81 -3.72 18.85
CA GLU A 422 -15.35 -4.58 17.79
C GLU A 422 -14.30 -4.96 16.73
N ILE A 423 -13.21 -4.21 16.62
CA ILE A 423 -12.12 -4.47 15.68
C ILE A 423 -10.86 -4.90 16.45
N THR A 424 -10.44 -4.06 17.41
CA THR A 424 -9.23 -4.22 18.22
C THR A 424 -9.19 -5.59 18.90
N PHE A 425 -10.29 -6.04 19.48
CA PHE A 425 -10.32 -7.31 20.24
C PHE A 425 -10.94 -8.46 19.45
N GLU A 426 -11.82 -8.16 18.50
CA GLU A 426 -12.71 -9.15 17.92
C GLU A 426 -12.40 -9.50 16.45
N GLU A 427 -11.68 -8.65 15.70
CA GLU A 427 -11.29 -8.93 14.31
C GLU A 427 -10.04 -9.83 14.20
N ILE A 428 -10.13 -10.99 14.83
CA ILE A 428 -8.99 -11.85 15.15
C ILE A 428 -8.52 -12.73 13.98
N HIS A 429 -9.25 -12.74 12.86
CA HIS A 429 -8.88 -13.47 11.65
C HIS A 429 -7.52 -13.03 11.07
N ARG A 430 -7.07 -11.80 11.39
CA ARG A 430 -5.74 -11.26 11.07
C ARG A 430 -4.58 -12.17 11.51
N ASN A 431 -4.73 -12.88 12.63
CA ASN A 431 -3.74 -13.87 13.06
C ASN A 431 -3.62 -15.01 12.05
N GLY A 432 -4.75 -15.45 11.50
CA GLY A 432 -4.81 -16.44 10.45
C GLY A 432 -4.14 -15.97 9.16
N ALA A 433 -4.33 -14.71 8.76
CA ALA A 433 -3.68 -14.14 7.57
C ALA A 433 -2.14 -14.19 7.68
N ILE A 434 -1.59 -13.91 8.86
CA ILE A 434 -0.13 -14.01 9.11
C ILE A 434 0.36 -15.46 9.00
N ALA A 435 -0.36 -16.42 9.59
CA ALA A 435 -0.02 -17.83 9.45
C ALA A 435 -0.10 -18.30 7.99
N PHE A 436 -1.12 -17.84 7.25
CA PHE A 436 -1.29 -18.14 5.83
C PHE A 436 -0.16 -17.55 4.98
N ALA A 437 0.32 -16.34 5.29
CA ALA A 437 1.45 -15.75 4.59
C ALA A 437 2.75 -16.55 4.75
N ILE A 438 3.00 -17.13 5.93
CA ILE A 438 4.15 -18.03 6.16
C ILE A 438 4.02 -19.29 5.29
N TYR A 439 2.83 -19.90 5.26
CA TYR A 439 2.54 -21.03 4.38
C TYR A 439 2.74 -20.68 2.90
N ASN A 440 2.15 -19.55 2.47
CA ASN A 440 2.17 -19.13 1.08
C ASN A 440 3.58 -18.79 0.60
N PHE A 441 4.41 -18.19 1.46
CA PHE A 441 5.83 -17.96 1.17
C PHE A 441 6.53 -19.27 0.83
N TYR A 442 6.46 -20.28 1.72
CA TYR A 442 7.11 -21.56 1.45
C TYR A 442 6.55 -22.23 0.19
N ARG A 443 5.21 -22.27 0.04
CA ARG A 443 4.54 -22.84 -1.15
C ARG A 443 5.04 -22.20 -2.45
N TYR A 444 5.21 -20.88 -2.46
CA TYR A 444 5.62 -20.11 -3.63
C TYR A 444 7.12 -20.21 -3.92
N THR A 445 7.96 -19.93 -2.93
CA THR A 445 9.41 -19.80 -3.11
C THR A 445 10.14 -21.14 -3.07
N GLY A 446 9.55 -22.15 -2.43
CA GLY A 446 10.21 -23.39 -2.05
C GLY A 446 11.24 -23.20 -0.91
N ASP A 447 11.39 -21.99 -0.38
CA ASP A 447 12.31 -21.69 0.71
C ASP A 447 11.70 -22.11 2.05
N TYR A 448 12.05 -23.31 2.48
CA TYR A 448 11.62 -23.82 3.78
C TYR A 448 12.41 -23.19 4.94
N SER A 449 13.58 -22.57 4.71
CA SER A 449 14.49 -22.12 5.77
C SER A 449 13.85 -21.12 6.73
N TYR A 450 12.93 -20.29 6.23
CA TYR A 450 12.22 -19.31 7.05
C TYR A 450 11.45 -19.94 8.22
N ILE A 451 10.85 -21.12 8.03
CA ILE A 451 10.03 -21.79 9.05
C ILE A 451 10.86 -22.18 10.29
N PRO A 452 11.92 -23.02 10.20
CA PRO A 452 12.75 -23.34 11.34
C PRO A 452 13.52 -22.12 11.87
N GLU A 453 13.92 -21.17 11.04
CA GLU A 453 14.65 -19.98 11.50
C GLU A 453 13.77 -19.04 12.35
N LYS A 454 12.51 -18.81 11.95
CA LYS A 454 11.63 -17.77 12.49
C LYS A 454 10.16 -18.18 12.54
N GLY A 455 9.63 -18.67 11.42
CA GLY A 455 8.19 -18.84 11.19
C GLY A 455 7.52 -19.78 12.20
N LEU A 456 8.20 -20.84 12.64
CA LEU A 456 7.62 -21.81 13.57
C LEU A 456 7.33 -21.20 14.95
N GLU A 457 8.14 -20.25 15.41
CA GLU A 457 7.88 -19.54 16.67
C GLU A 457 6.61 -18.68 16.57
N VAL A 458 6.41 -18.02 15.43
CA VAL A 458 5.20 -17.23 15.14
C VAL A 458 3.97 -18.15 15.10
N LEU A 459 4.05 -19.26 14.37
CA LEU A 459 2.99 -20.24 14.23
C LEU A 459 2.58 -20.86 15.58
N ILE A 460 3.54 -21.13 16.47
CA ILE A 460 3.29 -21.62 17.83
C ILE A 460 2.54 -20.56 18.66
N GLY A 461 2.98 -19.29 18.62
CA GLY A 461 2.31 -18.21 19.32
C GLY A 461 0.85 -18.04 18.88
N ILE A 462 0.60 -18.10 17.57
CA ILE A 462 -0.75 -18.00 17.00
C ILE A 462 -1.60 -19.23 17.35
N ALA A 463 -1.05 -20.44 17.28
CA ALA A 463 -1.76 -21.67 17.66
C ALA A 463 -2.19 -21.66 19.13
N ARG A 464 -1.33 -21.16 20.02
CA ARG A 464 -1.65 -20.96 21.44
C ARG A 464 -2.80 -19.98 21.66
N PHE A 465 -2.86 -18.92 20.86
CA PHE A 465 -3.98 -18.00 20.87
C PHE A 465 -5.27 -18.70 20.44
N TRP A 466 -5.28 -19.39 19.30
CA TRP A 466 -6.49 -20.07 18.81
C TRP A 466 -7.03 -21.13 19.77
N HIS A 467 -6.14 -21.94 20.35
CA HIS A 467 -6.52 -22.93 21.35
C HIS A 467 -7.18 -22.30 22.59
N GLN A 468 -6.68 -21.16 23.06
CA GLN A 468 -7.26 -20.46 24.22
C GLN A 468 -8.50 -19.64 23.87
N ARG A 469 -8.63 -19.19 22.62
CA ARG A 469 -9.74 -18.36 22.14
C ARG A 469 -10.99 -19.16 21.80
N ALA A 470 -10.84 -20.43 21.44
CA ALA A 470 -11.93 -21.36 21.18
C ALA A 470 -12.60 -21.84 22.47
N ASN A 471 -13.92 -22.01 22.44
CA ASN A 471 -14.72 -22.54 23.54
C ASN A 471 -15.31 -23.90 23.15
N PHE A 472 -15.36 -24.86 24.06
CA PHE A 472 -16.11 -26.08 23.83
C PHE A 472 -17.59 -25.87 24.19
N SER A 473 -18.48 -25.92 23.20
CA SER A 473 -19.92 -25.81 23.37
C SER A 473 -20.51 -27.19 23.70
N THR A 474 -21.01 -27.36 24.92
CA THR A 474 -21.71 -28.60 25.33
C THR A 474 -23.06 -28.78 24.64
N ASN A 475 -23.63 -27.70 24.09
CA ASN A 475 -24.88 -27.76 23.34
C ASN A 475 -24.68 -28.33 21.92
N LEU A 476 -23.56 -27.97 21.29
CA LEU A 476 -23.22 -28.42 19.92
C LEU A 476 -22.29 -29.63 19.91
N ASP A 477 -21.70 -29.98 21.05
CA ASP A 477 -20.62 -30.98 21.17
C ASP A 477 -19.43 -30.67 20.23
N LYS A 478 -19.12 -29.38 20.10
CA LYS A 478 -18.10 -28.84 19.17
C LYS A 478 -17.36 -27.65 19.79
N TYR A 479 -16.16 -27.38 19.27
CA TYR A 479 -15.48 -26.11 19.52
C TYR A 479 -16.08 -24.99 18.67
N VAL A 480 -16.31 -23.85 19.29
CA VAL A 480 -16.90 -22.64 18.73
C VAL A 480 -15.98 -21.45 19.01
N ILE A 481 -16.08 -20.39 18.20
CA ILE A 481 -15.41 -19.12 18.47
C ILE A 481 -16.49 -18.03 18.53
N LEU A 482 -16.65 -17.46 19.72
CA LEU A 482 -17.74 -16.54 20.04
C LEU A 482 -17.25 -15.09 20.12
N GLY A 483 -18.11 -14.11 19.82
CA GLY A 483 -17.82 -12.67 19.94
C GLY A 483 -16.64 -12.23 19.08
N VAL A 484 -16.79 -12.35 17.76
CA VAL A 484 -15.77 -12.00 16.77
C VAL A 484 -16.33 -11.02 15.73
N THR A 485 -15.42 -10.38 15.01
CA THR A 485 -15.70 -9.65 13.77
C THR A 485 -14.93 -10.35 12.66
N GLY A 486 -15.60 -10.70 11.57
CA GLY A 486 -14.95 -11.24 10.37
C GLY A 486 -14.36 -10.13 9.50
N PRO A 487 -13.76 -10.44 8.34
CA PRO A 487 -13.42 -9.43 7.34
C PRO A 487 -14.59 -8.52 6.99
N ASN A 488 -15.83 -9.02 7.06
CA ASN A 488 -17.00 -8.18 6.98
C ASN A 488 -17.21 -7.39 8.29
N GLU A 489 -16.60 -6.21 8.36
CA GLU A 489 -16.75 -5.31 9.52
C GLU A 489 -18.17 -4.75 9.74
N TYR A 490 -19.13 -5.04 8.85
CA TYR A 490 -20.56 -4.76 9.07
C TYR A 490 -21.26 -5.84 9.89
N GLU A 491 -20.50 -6.75 10.49
CA GLU A 491 -20.96 -7.75 11.44
C GLU A 491 -20.02 -7.73 12.63
N ASN A 492 -20.49 -7.22 13.77
CA ASN A 492 -19.68 -7.10 14.98
C ASN A 492 -20.23 -7.98 16.11
N ASN A 493 -19.34 -8.50 16.94
CA ASN A 493 -19.67 -9.37 18.07
C ASN A 493 -20.50 -10.61 17.67
N VAL A 494 -20.25 -11.14 16.47
CA VAL A 494 -20.95 -12.32 15.97
C VAL A 494 -20.32 -13.61 16.48
N ASN A 495 -21.03 -14.73 16.33
CA ASN A 495 -20.56 -16.05 16.75
C ASN A 495 -20.31 -16.94 15.54
N ASN A 496 -19.24 -17.73 15.62
CA ASN A 496 -18.90 -18.75 14.64
C ASN A 496 -18.78 -18.19 13.22
N ASN A 497 -18.08 -17.06 13.07
CA ASN A 497 -17.77 -16.56 11.74
C ASN A 497 -17.02 -17.65 10.95
N PHE A 498 -17.55 -18.05 9.79
CA PHE A 498 -17.06 -19.23 9.07
C PHE A 498 -15.57 -19.11 8.73
N TYR A 499 -15.15 -17.97 8.17
CA TYR A 499 -13.75 -17.74 7.83
C TYR A 499 -12.84 -17.79 9.05
N THR A 500 -13.21 -17.13 10.15
CA THR A 500 -12.44 -17.12 11.41
C THR A 500 -12.29 -18.52 11.98
N ASN A 501 -13.37 -19.30 12.05
CA ASN A 501 -13.31 -20.68 12.52
C ASN A 501 -12.42 -21.54 11.60
N TYR A 502 -12.55 -21.37 10.28
CA TYR A 502 -11.83 -22.18 9.31
C TYR A 502 -10.33 -21.91 9.33
N ILE A 503 -9.94 -20.64 9.35
CA ILE A 503 -8.53 -20.26 9.39
C ILE A 503 -7.89 -20.58 10.74
N ALA A 504 -8.65 -20.56 11.84
CA ALA A 504 -8.18 -21.03 13.15
C ALA A 504 -7.89 -22.54 13.14
N LYS A 505 -8.84 -23.34 12.65
CA LYS A 505 -8.68 -24.79 12.48
C LYS A 505 -7.48 -25.11 11.58
N TRP A 506 -7.39 -24.46 10.43
CA TRP A 506 -6.28 -24.63 9.49
C TRP A 506 -4.93 -24.26 10.12
N CYS A 507 -4.87 -23.14 10.85
CA CYS A 507 -3.63 -22.73 11.51
C CYS A 507 -3.15 -23.74 12.55
N LEU A 508 -4.06 -24.30 13.36
CA LEU A 508 -3.71 -25.32 14.35
C LEU A 508 -3.14 -26.58 13.68
N ASP A 509 -3.76 -27.03 12.59
CA ASP A 509 -3.29 -28.18 11.81
C ASP A 509 -1.93 -27.91 11.17
N TYR A 510 -1.79 -26.78 10.48
CA TYR A 510 -0.56 -26.41 9.81
C TYR A 510 0.60 -26.27 10.81
N THR A 511 0.38 -25.61 11.94
CA THR A 511 1.40 -25.50 13.01
C THR A 511 1.80 -26.88 13.52
N TYR A 512 0.84 -27.78 13.78
CA TYR A 512 1.13 -29.14 14.21
C TYR A 512 2.01 -29.89 13.19
N GLU A 513 1.67 -29.82 11.91
CA GLU A 513 2.45 -30.43 10.82
C GLU A 513 3.86 -29.86 10.72
N GLN A 514 4.02 -28.52 10.83
CA GLN A 514 5.34 -27.89 10.77
C GLN A 514 6.21 -28.26 11.97
N ILE A 515 5.63 -28.43 13.16
CA ILE A 515 6.38 -28.91 14.34
C ILE A 515 6.92 -30.32 14.08
N GLN A 516 6.07 -31.24 13.57
CA GLN A 516 6.50 -32.60 13.24
C GLN A 516 7.60 -32.59 12.18
N LYS A 517 7.42 -31.82 11.10
CA LYS A 517 8.41 -31.72 10.02
C LYS A 517 9.74 -31.14 10.49
N VAL A 518 9.72 -30.03 11.25
CA VAL A 518 10.94 -29.43 11.82
C VAL A 518 11.61 -30.36 12.84
N SER A 519 10.86 -31.14 13.61
CA SER A 519 11.42 -32.15 14.52
C SER A 519 12.21 -33.23 13.79
N LEU A 520 11.69 -33.70 12.64
CA LEU A 520 12.30 -34.76 11.83
C LEU A 520 13.46 -34.25 10.97
N GLU A 521 13.27 -33.12 10.29
CA GLU A 521 14.20 -32.62 9.26
C GLU A 521 15.21 -31.58 9.81
N TYR A 522 14.88 -30.86 10.88
CA TYR A 522 15.67 -29.75 11.45
C TYR A 522 15.80 -29.86 13.00
N PRO A 523 16.37 -30.96 13.53
CA PRO A 523 16.33 -31.27 14.97
C PRO A 523 17.05 -30.24 15.85
N SER A 524 18.06 -29.52 15.32
CA SER A 524 18.73 -28.43 16.04
C SER A 524 17.81 -27.24 16.28
N ASP A 525 17.06 -26.83 15.25
CA ASP A 525 16.08 -25.74 15.35
C ASP A 525 14.89 -26.16 16.20
N HIS A 526 14.40 -27.39 16.02
CA HIS A 526 13.36 -27.95 16.88
C HIS A 526 13.76 -27.89 18.36
N LYS A 527 14.98 -28.28 18.71
CA LYS A 527 15.49 -28.21 20.08
C LYS A 527 15.53 -26.77 20.58
N ARG A 528 16.11 -25.84 19.81
CA ARG A 528 16.19 -24.40 20.16
C ARG A 528 14.80 -23.82 20.41
N ILE A 529 13.85 -24.08 19.51
CA ILE A 529 12.48 -23.59 19.60
C ILE A 529 11.77 -24.21 20.80
N SER A 530 11.88 -25.53 20.98
CA SER A 530 11.25 -26.25 22.09
C SER A 530 11.77 -25.76 23.45
N GLU A 531 13.06 -25.50 23.57
CA GLU A 531 13.67 -24.93 24.79
C GLU A 531 13.19 -23.49 25.03
N LYS A 532 13.04 -22.68 23.98
CA LYS A 532 12.56 -21.28 24.07
C LYS A 532 11.09 -21.21 24.46
N VAL A 533 10.21 -21.90 23.72
CA VAL A 533 8.75 -21.79 23.87
C VAL A 533 8.16 -22.80 24.85
N LYS A 534 8.95 -23.78 25.30
CA LYS A 534 8.56 -24.85 26.25
C LYS A 534 7.32 -25.62 25.81
N ILE A 535 7.24 -25.95 24.53
CA ILE A 535 6.12 -26.71 23.95
C ILE A 535 6.13 -28.17 24.43
N SER A 536 4.94 -28.76 24.60
CA SER A 536 4.77 -30.14 25.07
C SER A 536 3.85 -30.95 24.16
N ASP A 537 4.02 -32.26 24.13
CA ASP A 537 3.14 -33.16 23.35
C ASP A 537 1.67 -33.04 23.78
N SER A 538 1.40 -32.85 25.09
CA SER A 538 0.04 -32.64 25.59
C SER A 538 -0.61 -31.37 25.04
N GLU A 539 0.17 -30.30 24.85
CA GLU A 539 -0.29 -29.07 24.22
C GLU A 539 -0.61 -29.29 22.74
N LEU A 540 0.23 -30.04 22.01
CA LEU A 540 -0.04 -30.39 20.61
C LEU A 540 -1.34 -31.20 20.45
N GLN A 541 -1.59 -32.16 21.35
CA GLN A 541 -2.82 -32.95 21.32
C GLN A 541 -4.07 -32.12 21.65
N SER A 542 -3.95 -31.12 22.54
CA SER A 542 -5.08 -30.24 22.82
C SER A 542 -5.41 -29.33 21.65
N TRP A 543 -4.41 -28.88 20.88
CA TRP A 543 -4.62 -28.14 19.63
C TRP A 543 -5.34 -28.98 18.58
N LYS A 544 -4.92 -30.24 18.38
CA LYS A 544 -5.60 -31.16 17.48
C LYS A 544 -7.04 -31.43 17.89
N LYS A 545 -7.31 -31.59 19.18
CA LYS A 545 -8.68 -31.73 19.69
C LYS A 545 -9.58 -30.56 19.29
N VAL A 546 -9.07 -29.32 19.34
CA VAL A 546 -9.80 -28.12 18.88
C VAL A 546 -10.01 -28.16 17.37
N ALA A 547 -8.96 -28.40 16.59
CA ALA A 547 -9.02 -28.41 15.13
C ALA A 547 -9.97 -29.49 14.58
N ASP A 548 -9.90 -30.72 15.11
CA ASP A 548 -10.70 -31.87 14.67
C ASP A 548 -12.19 -31.72 15.01
N ASN A 549 -12.53 -30.84 15.96
CA ASN A 549 -13.90 -30.68 16.46
C ASN A 549 -14.42 -29.24 16.34
N MET A 550 -13.83 -28.43 15.45
CA MET A 550 -14.32 -27.08 15.16
C MET A 550 -15.71 -27.11 14.49
N TYR A 551 -16.58 -26.19 14.88
CA TYR A 551 -17.90 -25.99 14.29
C TYR A 551 -17.85 -25.05 13.10
N PHE A 552 -18.59 -25.39 12.03
CA PHE A 552 -18.81 -24.56 10.85
C PHE A 552 -20.31 -24.46 10.60
N PRO A 553 -20.92 -23.27 10.68
CA PRO A 553 -22.34 -23.14 10.43
C PRO A 553 -22.64 -23.33 8.93
N PHE A 554 -23.66 -24.12 8.62
CA PHE A 554 -24.02 -24.49 7.25
C PHE A 554 -25.54 -24.50 7.08
N SER A 555 -26.02 -24.02 5.92
CA SER A 555 -27.42 -24.06 5.54
C SER A 555 -27.63 -25.10 4.45
N GLU A 556 -28.35 -26.18 4.79
CA GLU A 556 -28.78 -27.20 3.82
C GLU A 556 -29.78 -26.64 2.80
N GLU A 557 -30.63 -25.69 3.21
CA GLU A 557 -31.63 -25.06 2.33
C GLU A 557 -30.98 -24.28 1.19
N HIS A 558 -29.95 -23.50 1.51
CA HIS A 558 -29.24 -22.68 0.54
C HIS A 558 -27.98 -23.36 -0.02
N ASN A 559 -27.56 -24.47 0.55
CA ASN A 559 -26.32 -25.19 0.24
C ASN A 559 -25.07 -24.27 0.32
N VAL A 560 -24.97 -23.52 1.43
CA VAL A 560 -23.88 -22.55 1.69
C VAL A 560 -23.39 -22.63 3.13
N TYR A 561 -22.11 -22.33 3.33
CA TYR A 561 -21.59 -22.06 4.67
C TYR A 561 -22.09 -20.69 5.11
N LEU A 562 -22.63 -20.59 6.33
CA LEU A 562 -23.12 -19.32 6.83
C LEU A 562 -21.96 -18.46 7.29
N GLN A 563 -21.97 -17.18 6.89
CA GLN A 563 -20.96 -16.22 7.32
C GLN A 563 -20.84 -16.16 8.85
N GLN A 564 -21.94 -16.31 9.58
CA GLN A 564 -22.00 -16.48 11.03
C GLN A 564 -23.31 -17.16 11.44
N ASP A 565 -23.41 -17.60 12.71
CA ASP A 565 -24.71 -18.03 13.27
C ASP A 565 -25.74 -16.88 13.21
N GLY A 566 -26.98 -17.20 12.82
CA GLY A 566 -28.08 -16.24 12.73
C GLY A 566 -28.07 -15.34 11.49
N PHE A 567 -27.15 -15.54 10.53
CA PHE A 567 -27.13 -14.71 9.30
C PHE A 567 -28.46 -14.77 8.53
N LEU A 568 -29.10 -15.94 8.46
CA LEU A 568 -30.36 -16.13 7.73
C LEU A 568 -31.59 -15.53 8.43
N ASP A 569 -31.47 -15.11 9.69
CA ASP A 569 -32.57 -14.45 10.42
C ASP A 569 -32.75 -12.98 9.99
N LYS A 570 -31.80 -12.45 9.20
CA LYS A 570 -31.83 -11.08 8.66
C LYS A 570 -32.86 -10.95 7.55
N ASP A 571 -33.28 -9.70 7.29
CA ASP A 571 -34.11 -9.38 6.13
C ASP A 571 -33.25 -9.40 4.86
N LEU A 572 -33.22 -10.54 4.16
CA LEU A 572 -32.33 -10.85 3.03
C LEU A 572 -32.70 -10.10 1.73
N VAL A 573 -32.68 -8.76 1.78
CA VAL A 573 -32.80 -7.88 0.61
C VAL A 573 -31.45 -7.78 -0.10
N ARG A 574 -31.44 -8.07 -1.41
CA ARG A 574 -30.22 -8.01 -2.24
C ARG A 574 -29.80 -6.57 -2.49
N VAL A 575 -28.50 -6.35 -2.73
CA VAL A 575 -27.95 -5.03 -3.08
C VAL A 575 -28.57 -4.47 -4.35
N ALA A 576 -28.96 -5.32 -5.30
CA ALA A 576 -29.65 -4.91 -6.52
C ALA A 576 -31.01 -4.25 -6.25
N ASP A 577 -31.68 -4.64 -5.15
CA ASP A 577 -32.99 -4.15 -4.74
C ASP A 577 -32.89 -3.01 -3.70
N LEU A 578 -31.68 -2.69 -3.23
CA LEU A 578 -31.41 -1.54 -2.37
C LEU A 578 -31.47 -0.24 -3.16
N ASP A 579 -32.21 0.74 -2.64
CA ASP A 579 -32.25 2.08 -3.23
C ASP A 579 -30.84 2.70 -3.32
N LYS A 580 -30.43 3.01 -4.55
CA LYS A 580 -29.12 3.62 -4.86
C LYS A 580 -28.90 4.95 -4.13
N SER A 581 -29.97 5.67 -3.80
CA SER A 581 -29.89 6.92 -3.03
C SER A 581 -29.34 6.70 -1.61
N GLN A 582 -29.36 5.47 -1.11
CA GLN A 582 -28.90 5.09 0.22
C GLN A 582 -27.45 4.62 0.27
N ARG A 583 -26.75 4.57 -0.87
CA ARG A 583 -25.34 4.14 -0.95
C ARG A 583 -24.35 5.31 -1.07
N PRO A 584 -23.13 5.21 -0.51
CA PRO A 584 -22.64 4.11 0.32
C PRO A 584 -23.31 4.13 1.72
N ILE A 585 -23.54 2.94 2.29
CA ILE A 585 -24.31 2.80 3.52
C ILE A 585 -23.54 3.30 4.74
N ASN A 586 -22.19 3.19 4.77
CA ASN A 586 -21.35 3.80 5.82
C ASN A 586 -21.53 5.31 6.01
N GLN A 587 -21.96 6.03 4.98
CA GLN A 587 -22.15 7.50 5.03
C GLN A 587 -23.62 7.89 5.28
N LYS A 588 -24.57 6.97 5.05
CA LYS A 588 -26.00 7.31 4.96
C LYS A 588 -26.87 6.60 5.99
N TRP A 589 -26.38 5.50 6.55
CA TRP A 589 -27.11 4.72 7.55
C TRP A 589 -26.48 4.88 8.93
N SER A 590 -27.31 4.72 9.96
CA SER A 590 -26.81 4.52 11.32
C SER A 590 -26.14 3.15 11.44
N TRP A 591 -25.12 3.05 12.29
CA TRP A 591 -24.33 1.83 12.43
C TRP A 591 -25.19 0.61 12.81
N ASP A 592 -26.17 0.77 13.71
CA ASP A 592 -27.09 -0.31 14.11
C ASP A 592 -27.90 -0.88 12.93
N ARG A 593 -28.23 -0.04 11.94
CA ARG A 593 -28.96 -0.44 10.73
C ARG A 593 -28.07 -1.24 9.81
N ILE A 594 -26.80 -0.85 9.69
CA ILE A 594 -25.80 -1.60 8.94
C ILE A 594 -25.64 -3.00 9.57
N LEU A 595 -25.40 -3.07 10.88
CA LEU A 595 -25.14 -4.33 11.59
C LEU A 595 -26.28 -5.36 11.50
N ARG A 596 -27.55 -4.93 11.60
CA ARG A 596 -28.68 -5.87 11.49
C ARG A 596 -29.11 -6.20 10.06
N SER A 597 -28.55 -5.51 9.06
CA SER A 597 -28.85 -5.74 7.64
C SER A 597 -28.09 -6.97 7.10
N PRO A 598 -28.46 -7.49 5.91
CA PRO A 598 -27.71 -8.58 5.28
C PRO A 598 -26.46 -8.09 4.52
N TYR A 599 -26.20 -6.79 4.50
CA TYR A 599 -25.19 -6.22 3.60
C TYR A 599 -23.78 -6.46 4.11
N ILE A 600 -22.93 -6.88 3.17
CA ILE A 600 -21.55 -7.29 3.43
C ILE A 600 -20.60 -6.21 2.90
N LYS A 601 -19.72 -5.69 3.78
CA LYS A 601 -18.73 -4.67 3.42
C LYS A 601 -17.74 -5.19 2.37
N GLN A 602 -17.22 -6.39 2.59
CA GLN A 602 -16.15 -7.02 1.79
C GLN A 602 -16.17 -8.55 1.88
N ALA A 603 -15.35 -9.22 1.07
CA ALA A 603 -15.30 -10.68 1.05
C ALA A 603 -14.98 -11.25 2.45
N ASP A 604 -15.82 -12.19 2.92
CA ASP A 604 -15.69 -12.86 4.23
C ASP A 604 -15.67 -14.39 4.04
N VAL A 605 -16.82 -15.03 3.81
CA VAL A 605 -16.87 -16.43 3.34
C VAL A 605 -16.08 -16.59 2.05
N LEU A 606 -16.21 -15.61 1.15
CA LEU A 606 -15.47 -15.57 -0.11
C LEU A 606 -13.96 -15.33 0.10
N GLN A 607 -13.53 -14.70 1.20
CA GLN A 607 -12.10 -14.62 1.54
C GLN A 607 -11.55 -15.99 1.92
N CYS A 608 -12.33 -16.79 2.67
CA CYS A 608 -11.97 -18.17 3.00
C CYS A 608 -11.72 -19.01 1.76
N PHE A 609 -12.64 -18.94 0.79
CA PHE A 609 -12.50 -19.68 -0.47
C PHE A 609 -11.38 -19.20 -1.36
N TYR A 610 -11.01 -17.92 -1.28
CA TYR A 610 -9.82 -17.47 -1.99
C TYR A 610 -8.54 -18.11 -1.43
N PHE A 611 -8.38 -18.16 -0.10
CA PHE A 611 -7.20 -18.77 0.53
C PHE A 611 -7.14 -20.29 0.38
N PHE A 612 -8.30 -20.95 0.45
CA PHE A 612 -8.42 -22.41 0.56
C PHE A 612 -9.22 -22.99 -0.61
N GLU A 613 -9.12 -22.39 -1.79
CA GLU A 613 -9.91 -22.76 -2.99
C GLU A 613 -9.89 -24.26 -3.28
N ASP A 614 -8.74 -24.91 -3.11
CA ASP A 614 -8.52 -26.33 -3.39
C ASP A 614 -9.04 -27.28 -2.31
N HIS A 615 -9.56 -26.76 -1.19
CA HIS A 615 -10.23 -27.55 -0.16
C HIS A 615 -11.73 -27.78 -0.43
N PHE A 616 -12.30 -27.07 -1.41
CA PHE A 616 -13.73 -27.09 -1.70
C PHE A 616 -14.00 -27.47 -3.15
N SER A 617 -15.19 -28.04 -3.39
CA SER A 617 -15.66 -28.34 -4.73
C SER A 617 -16.03 -27.07 -5.49
N LYS A 618 -15.95 -27.11 -6.83
CA LYS A 618 -16.40 -25.99 -7.69
C LYS A 618 -17.87 -25.64 -7.47
N GLU A 619 -18.69 -26.61 -7.05
CA GLU A 619 -20.11 -26.39 -6.72
C GLU A 619 -20.29 -25.59 -5.43
N GLU A 620 -19.57 -25.94 -4.35
CA GLU A 620 -19.57 -25.16 -3.11
C GLU A 620 -19.12 -23.72 -3.35
N LEU A 621 -18.01 -23.55 -4.10
CA LEU A 621 -17.51 -22.23 -4.48
C LEU A 621 -18.58 -21.42 -5.23
N LYS A 622 -19.27 -22.05 -6.18
CA LYS A 622 -20.32 -21.41 -6.97
C LYS A 622 -21.51 -20.97 -6.11
N ASN A 623 -22.05 -21.88 -5.28
CA ASN A 623 -23.26 -21.61 -4.50
C ASN A 623 -23.04 -20.47 -3.52
N ASN A 624 -21.90 -20.48 -2.82
CA ASN A 624 -21.56 -19.41 -1.89
C ASN A 624 -21.24 -18.10 -2.61
N PHE A 625 -20.55 -18.12 -3.75
CA PHE A 625 -20.31 -16.91 -4.55
C PHE A 625 -21.61 -16.25 -4.98
N GLU A 626 -22.53 -17.02 -5.57
CA GLU A 626 -23.83 -16.50 -6.04
C GLU A 626 -24.70 -15.97 -4.90
N PHE A 627 -24.61 -16.59 -3.72
CA PHE A 627 -25.33 -16.12 -2.53
C PHE A 627 -24.72 -14.81 -2.00
N TYR A 628 -23.43 -14.81 -1.65
CA TYR A 628 -22.80 -13.70 -0.93
C TYR A 628 -22.49 -12.48 -1.78
N GLU A 629 -22.18 -12.65 -3.06
CA GLU A 629 -21.98 -11.50 -3.95
C GLU A 629 -23.25 -10.63 -4.02
N SER A 630 -24.43 -11.26 -4.01
CA SER A 630 -25.71 -10.54 -4.10
C SER A 630 -26.01 -9.62 -2.90
N PHE A 631 -25.32 -9.82 -1.78
CA PHE A 631 -25.43 -9.01 -0.56
C PHE A 631 -24.21 -8.10 -0.33
N THR A 632 -23.18 -8.16 -1.18
CA THR A 632 -21.94 -7.41 -0.98
C THR A 632 -22.01 -6.01 -1.57
N VAL A 633 -21.81 -4.97 -0.75
CA VAL A 633 -21.81 -3.56 -1.21
C VAL A 633 -20.44 -3.10 -1.72
N HIS A 634 -19.38 -3.84 -1.39
CA HIS A 634 -17.98 -3.54 -1.72
C HIS A 634 -17.57 -2.13 -1.24
N GLU A 635 -17.85 -1.82 0.03
CA GLU A 635 -17.49 -0.55 0.68
C GLU A 635 -16.11 -0.61 1.36
N SER A 636 -15.32 -1.60 0.96
CA SER A 636 -13.88 -1.70 1.18
C SER A 636 -13.18 -1.85 -0.17
N SER A 637 -12.06 -1.17 -0.34
CA SER A 637 -11.20 -1.28 -1.53
C SER A 637 -10.63 -2.70 -1.71
N LEU A 638 -10.57 -3.51 -0.66
CA LEU A 638 -10.09 -4.90 -0.71
C LEU A 638 -11.13 -5.89 -1.26
N SER A 639 -12.39 -5.48 -1.40
CA SER A 639 -13.47 -6.40 -1.78
C SER A 639 -13.45 -6.85 -3.25
N PRO A 640 -13.33 -5.94 -4.25
CA PRO A 640 -13.59 -6.31 -5.64
C PRO A 640 -12.59 -7.32 -6.21
N CYS A 641 -11.32 -7.31 -5.80
CA CYS A 641 -10.31 -8.21 -6.35
C CYS A 641 -10.62 -9.69 -6.06
N VAL A 642 -11.01 -10.03 -4.83
CA VAL A 642 -11.39 -11.39 -4.44
C VAL A 642 -12.62 -11.87 -5.23
N HIS A 643 -13.58 -10.97 -5.46
CA HIS A 643 -14.75 -11.26 -6.28
C HIS A 643 -14.40 -11.42 -7.76
N SER A 644 -13.45 -10.63 -8.27
CA SER A 644 -12.95 -10.75 -9.64
C SER A 644 -12.29 -12.12 -9.88
N ILE A 645 -11.44 -12.56 -8.94
CA ILE A 645 -10.73 -13.84 -9.01
C ILE A 645 -11.72 -15.02 -9.00
N GLN A 646 -12.71 -15.00 -8.10
CA GLN A 646 -13.71 -16.08 -8.02
C GLN A 646 -14.70 -16.05 -9.19
N ALA A 647 -15.13 -14.87 -9.64
CA ALA A 647 -15.95 -14.75 -10.84
C ALA A 647 -15.22 -15.31 -12.07
N ALA A 648 -13.92 -15.02 -12.21
CA ALA A 648 -13.10 -15.58 -13.26
C ALA A 648 -13.04 -17.11 -13.14
N LEU A 649 -12.72 -17.67 -11.98
CA LEU A 649 -12.72 -19.12 -11.73
C LEU A 649 -14.05 -19.80 -12.13
N LEU A 650 -15.18 -19.16 -11.81
CA LEU A 650 -16.54 -19.64 -12.05
C LEU A 650 -17.09 -19.33 -13.44
N ASP A 651 -16.25 -18.88 -14.38
CA ASP A 651 -16.62 -18.58 -15.76
C ASP A 651 -17.61 -17.40 -15.91
N LYS A 652 -17.72 -16.54 -14.89
CA LYS A 652 -18.56 -15.32 -14.89
C LYS A 652 -17.75 -14.10 -15.36
N MET A 653 -17.20 -14.17 -16.57
CA MET A 653 -16.19 -13.22 -17.06
C MET A 653 -16.67 -11.75 -17.12
N ASP A 654 -17.93 -11.49 -17.46
CA ASP A 654 -18.48 -10.12 -17.46
C ASP A 654 -18.46 -9.49 -16.05
N MET A 655 -18.79 -10.28 -15.02
CA MET A 655 -18.70 -9.85 -13.63
C MET A 655 -17.24 -9.68 -13.20
N ALA A 656 -16.38 -10.62 -13.58
CA ALA A 656 -14.96 -10.58 -13.25
C ALA A 656 -14.28 -9.31 -13.80
N TYR A 657 -14.59 -8.94 -15.04
CA TYR A 657 -14.08 -7.71 -15.67
C TYR A 657 -14.67 -6.44 -15.04
N THR A 658 -15.96 -6.45 -14.67
CA THR A 658 -16.58 -5.32 -13.94
C THR A 658 -15.88 -5.08 -12.60
N PHE A 659 -15.61 -6.14 -11.84
CA PHE A 659 -14.85 -6.04 -10.58
C PHE A 659 -13.40 -5.60 -10.80
N TYR A 660 -12.76 -6.09 -11.86
CA TYR A 660 -11.42 -5.66 -12.25
C TYR A 660 -11.37 -4.15 -12.52
N LEU A 661 -12.30 -3.59 -13.29
CA LEU A 661 -12.34 -2.15 -13.55
C LEU A 661 -12.52 -1.35 -12.26
N ARG A 662 -13.36 -1.84 -11.35
CA ARG A 662 -13.57 -1.20 -10.05
C ARG A 662 -12.32 -1.17 -9.17
N THR A 663 -11.52 -2.23 -9.14
CA THR A 663 -10.24 -2.22 -8.38
C THR A 663 -9.13 -1.45 -9.12
N SER A 664 -9.00 -1.63 -10.43
CA SER A 664 -7.92 -1.02 -11.22
C SER A 664 -8.01 0.50 -11.34
N ARG A 665 -9.23 1.04 -11.28
CA ARG A 665 -9.49 2.48 -11.40
C ARG A 665 -10.15 3.08 -10.16
N LEU A 666 -10.06 2.41 -9.02
CA LEU A 666 -10.69 2.83 -7.77
C LEU A 666 -10.35 4.29 -7.45
N ASP A 667 -9.05 4.60 -7.43
CA ASP A 667 -8.54 5.94 -7.14
C ASP A 667 -8.67 6.87 -8.36
N LEU A 668 -8.31 6.39 -9.57
CA LEU A 668 -8.30 7.21 -10.79
C LEU A 668 -9.68 7.78 -11.15
N ASP A 669 -10.76 7.04 -10.87
CA ASP A 669 -12.14 7.47 -11.13
C ASP A 669 -12.89 7.85 -9.83
N ASP A 670 -12.20 7.86 -8.69
CA ASP A 670 -12.71 8.18 -7.35
C ASP A 670 -14.02 7.44 -6.99
N TYR A 671 -14.03 6.13 -7.17
CA TYR A 671 -15.23 5.28 -6.96
C TYR A 671 -15.80 5.40 -5.53
N ASN A 672 -14.93 5.57 -4.54
CA ASN A 672 -15.31 5.68 -3.13
C ASN A 672 -15.54 7.12 -2.66
N LYS A 673 -15.21 8.13 -3.48
CA LYS A 673 -15.29 9.56 -3.12
C LYS A 673 -14.44 9.92 -1.90
N GLU A 674 -13.22 9.42 -1.88
CA GLU A 674 -12.28 9.60 -0.77
C GLU A 674 -10.83 9.74 -1.24
N VAL A 675 -10.59 9.88 -2.56
CA VAL A 675 -9.23 10.00 -3.09
C VAL A 675 -8.51 11.24 -2.60
N GLU A 676 -9.24 12.31 -2.22
CA GLU A 676 -8.63 13.52 -1.62
C GLU A 676 -7.86 13.21 -0.32
N GLU A 677 -8.23 12.14 0.40
CA GLU A 677 -7.58 11.68 1.63
C GLU A 677 -6.35 10.80 1.39
N GLY A 678 -6.05 10.46 0.12
CA GLY A 678 -4.95 9.59 -0.32
C GLY A 678 -5.42 8.34 -1.08
N CYS A 679 -4.51 7.74 -1.87
CA CYS A 679 -4.77 6.56 -2.71
C CYS A 679 -4.83 5.26 -1.88
N HIS A 680 -5.53 4.23 -2.36
CA HIS A 680 -5.71 2.95 -1.65
C HIS A 680 -4.61 1.94 -1.98
N ILE A 681 -3.38 2.22 -1.52
CA ILE A 681 -2.16 1.48 -1.87
C ILE A 681 -2.27 -0.03 -1.67
N THR A 682 -2.79 -0.50 -0.54
CA THR A 682 -2.86 -1.97 -0.31
C THR A 682 -3.84 -2.67 -1.25
N SER A 683 -4.92 -2.00 -1.67
CA SER A 683 -5.88 -2.52 -2.66
C SER A 683 -5.29 -2.63 -4.06
N MET A 684 -4.27 -1.82 -4.38
CA MET A 684 -3.59 -1.87 -5.68
C MET A 684 -2.94 -3.24 -5.95
N ALA A 685 -2.53 -3.97 -4.91
CA ALA A 685 -2.05 -5.35 -5.05
C ALA A 685 -3.17 -6.29 -5.54
N GLY A 686 -4.41 -6.05 -5.10
CA GLY A 686 -5.60 -6.76 -5.57
C GLY A 686 -5.86 -6.62 -7.06
N THR A 687 -5.47 -5.51 -7.68
CA THR A 687 -5.58 -5.35 -9.14
C THR A 687 -4.64 -6.28 -9.88
N TRP A 688 -3.39 -6.40 -9.42
CA TRP A 688 -2.43 -7.37 -9.97
C TRP A 688 -2.93 -8.80 -9.79
N MET A 689 -3.45 -9.14 -8.60
CA MET A 689 -4.01 -10.46 -8.30
C MET A 689 -5.18 -10.80 -9.23
N SER A 690 -6.06 -9.82 -9.52
CA SER A 690 -7.19 -10.02 -10.44
C SER A 690 -6.76 -10.45 -11.84
N ILE A 691 -5.61 -9.97 -12.33
CA ILE A 691 -5.06 -10.38 -13.62
C ILE A 691 -4.33 -11.72 -13.52
N VAL A 692 -3.43 -11.88 -12.56
CA VAL A 692 -2.55 -13.07 -12.50
C VAL A 692 -3.28 -14.29 -11.96
N GLU A 693 -3.96 -14.15 -10.82
CA GLU A 693 -4.71 -15.21 -10.17
C GLU A 693 -6.15 -15.31 -10.70
N GLY A 694 -6.76 -14.21 -11.13
CA GLY A 694 -8.09 -14.23 -11.74
C GLY A 694 -8.04 -14.66 -13.19
N PHE A 695 -7.70 -13.75 -14.11
CA PHE A 695 -7.71 -14.01 -15.55
C PHE A 695 -6.66 -15.02 -15.99
N GLY A 696 -5.42 -14.94 -15.50
CA GLY A 696 -4.38 -15.94 -15.76
C GLY A 696 -4.70 -17.31 -15.13
N GLY A 697 -5.60 -17.35 -14.14
CA GLY A 697 -5.94 -18.55 -13.39
C GLY A 697 -4.73 -19.18 -12.70
N MET A 698 -3.73 -18.38 -12.34
CA MET A 698 -2.49 -18.88 -11.76
C MET A 698 -2.73 -19.45 -10.36
N ARG A 699 -2.33 -20.69 -10.11
CA ARG A 699 -2.33 -21.33 -8.79
C ARG A 699 -1.02 -22.08 -8.58
N ILE A 700 -0.67 -22.37 -7.33
CA ILE A 700 0.38 -23.33 -7.00
C ILE A 700 -0.27 -24.55 -6.37
N LYS A 701 -0.11 -25.70 -7.02
CA LYS A 701 -0.61 -27.00 -6.55
C LYS A 701 0.49 -28.02 -6.77
N GLU A 702 0.70 -28.90 -5.79
CA GLU A 702 1.71 -29.97 -5.88
C GLU A 702 3.10 -29.47 -6.33
N ASP A 703 3.55 -28.34 -5.75
CA ASP A 703 4.83 -27.67 -6.08
C ASP A 703 4.99 -27.18 -7.54
N LYS A 704 3.92 -27.16 -8.33
CA LYS A 704 3.91 -26.70 -9.73
C LYS A 704 3.02 -25.47 -9.91
N LEU A 705 3.33 -24.67 -10.94
CA LEU A 705 2.44 -23.61 -11.41
C LEU A 705 1.32 -24.21 -12.26
N HIS A 706 0.09 -23.87 -11.92
CA HIS A 706 -1.11 -24.20 -12.68
C HIS A 706 -1.70 -22.94 -13.28
N PHE A 707 -2.15 -23.02 -14.53
CA PHE A 707 -2.82 -21.94 -15.23
C PHE A 707 -4.16 -22.42 -15.80
N SER A 708 -5.15 -21.54 -15.76
CA SER A 708 -6.43 -21.70 -16.46
C SER A 708 -6.81 -20.37 -17.10
N PRO A 709 -6.08 -19.96 -18.16
CA PRO A 709 -6.16 -18.61 -18.70
C PRO A 709 -7.54 -18.28 -19.27
N LYS A 710 -8.01 -17.06 -19.01
CA LYS A 710 -9.26 -16.48 -19.50
C LYS A 710 -8.98 -15.04 -19.92
N ILE A 711 -9.69 -14.59 -20.94
CA ILE A 711 -9.52 -13.23 -21.47
C ILE A 711 -10.88 -12.51 -21.48
N PRO A 712 -10.96 -11.29 -20.91
CA PRO A 712 -12.12 -10.42 -21.10
C PRO A 712 -12.37 -10.12 -22.58
N LYS A 713 -13.63 -9.97 -22.99
CA LYS A 713 -13.98 -9.68 -24.40
C LYS A 713 -13.52 -8.30 -24.87
N GLU A 714 -13.21 -7.43 -23.92
CA GLU A 714 -12.72 -6.07 -24.13
C GLU A 714 -11.23 -6.01 -24.48
N TRP A 715 -10.47 -7.09 -24.26
CA TRP A 715 -9.02 -7.13 -24.46
C TRP A 715 -8.66 -8.01 -25.66
N ASN A 716 -7.78 -7.52 -26.53
CA ASN A 716 -7.22 -8.34 -27.61
C ASN A 716 -6.20 -9.36 -27.07
N GLY A 717 -5.50 -8.98 -26.00
CA GLY A 717 -4.50 -9.81 -25.34
C GLY A 717 -3.94 -9.14 -24.10
N TYR A 718 -3.32 -9.94 -23.23
CA TYR A 718 -2.59 -9.42 -22.08
C TYR A 718 -1.37 -10.28 -21.79
N SER A 719 -0.36 -9.69 -21.13
CA SER A 719 0.82 -10.43 -20.70
C SER A 719 1.30 -9.97 -19.34
N PHE A 720 1.89 -10.90 -18.59
CA PHE A 720 2.48 -10.64 -17.29
C PHE A 720 3.71 -11.53 -17.09
N LYS A 721 4.55 -11.15 -16.14
CA LYS A 721 5.70 -11.95 -15.69
C LYS A 721 5.56 -12.30 -14.21
N ILE A 722 6.07 -13.48 -13.85
CA ILE A 722 6.22 -13.90 -12.47
C ILE A 722 7.60 -14.53 -12.26
N ASN A 723 8.20 -14.25 -11.11
CA ASN A 723 9.41 -14.92 -10.65
C ASN A 723 9.04 -16.12 -9.79
N PHE A 724 9.06 -17.33 -10.36
CA PHE A 724 8.80 -18.55 -9.61
C PHE A 724 10.10 -19.32 -9.41
N ARG A 725 10.58 -19.39 -8.16
CA ARG A 725 11.80 -20.11 -7.77
C ARG A 725 13.03 -19.69 -8.60
N ASN A 726 13.23 -18.37 -8.76
CA ASN A 726 14.31 -17.74 -9.54
C ASN A 726 14.25 -18.02 -11.05
N GLN A 727 13.06 -18.31 -11.56
CA GLN A 727 12.79 -18.44 -13.00
C GLN A 727 11.70 -17.46 -13.39
N ILE A 728 12.00 -16.57 -14.33
CA ILE A 728 11.05 -15.55 -14.78
C ILE A 728 10.19 -16.17 -15.88
N LEU A 729 8.96 -16.52 -15.54
CA LEU A 729 7.97 -16.99 -16.50
C LEU A 729 7.18 -15.80 -17.04
N LYS A 730 7.25 -15.58 -18.36
CA LYS A 730 6.35 -14.68 -19.07
C LYS A 730 5.18 -15.48 -19.64
N VAL A 731 3.97 -14.98 -19.39
CA VAL A 731 2.72 -15.53 -19.91
C VAL A 731 2.09 -14.49 -20.84
N ASN A 732 1.74 -14.86 -22.07
CA ASN A 732 0.98 -14.02 -22.98
C ASN A 732 -0.31 -14.75 -23.38
N ILE A 733 -1.44 -14.07 -23.26
CA ILE A 733 -2.77 -14.62 -23.50
C ILE A 733 -3.42 -13.78 -24.58
N THR A 734 -4.00 -14.45 -25.59
CA THR A 734 -4.87 -13.85 -26.61
C THR A 734 -6.17 -14.65 -26.67
N HIS A 735 -7.13 -14.24 -27.50
CA HIS A 735 -8.34 -15.03 -27.73
C HIS A 735 -8.09 -16.42 -28.37
N ASN A 736 -6.98 -16.59 -29.09
CA ASN A 736 -6.74 -17.80 -29.88
C ASN A 736 -5.73 -18.75 -29.23
N GLU A 737 -4.76 -18.21 -28.49
CA GLU A 737 -3.64 -18.97 -27.98
C GLU A 737 -3.09 -18.37 -26.68
N THR A 738 -2.50 -19.24 -25.85
CA THR A 738 -1.71 -18.82 -24.68
C THR A 738 -0.29 -19.31 -24.83
N SER A 739 0.68 -18.39 -24.75
CA SER A 739 2.11 -18.69 -24.86
C SER A 739 2.85 -18.46 -23.56
N PHE A 740 3.79 -19.36 -23.28
CA PHE A 740 4.67 -19.33 -22.13
C PHE A 740 6.10 -19.26 -22.61
N SER A 741 6.92 -18.43 -21.99
CA SER A 741 8.37 -18.38 -22.23
C SER A 741 9.07 -18.10 -20.91
N ILE A 742 10.20 -18.76 -20.68
CA ILE A 742 11.02 -18.51 -19.51
C ILE A 742 12.28 -17.73 -19.87
N ASP A 743 12.58 -16.74 -19.06
CA ASP A 743 13.89 -16.10 -18.98
C ASP A 743 14.62 -16.71 -17.78
N GLY A 744 15.50 -17.69 -18.08
CA GLY A 744 16.14 -18.55 -17.09
C GLY A 744 17.04 -19.59 -17.76
N GLN A 745 17.75 -20.36 -16.93
CA GLN A 745 18.71 -21.38 -17.42
C GLN A 745 18.20 -22.83 -17.34
N LYS A 746 17.08 -23.05 -16.65
CA LYS A 746 16.52 -24.39 -16.40
C LYS A 746 15.15 -24.50 -17.04
N GLU A 747 14.70 -25.71 -17.33
CA GLU A 747 13.32 -25.95 -17.74
C GLU A 747 12.36 -25.76 -16.56
N LEU A 748 11.12 -25.42 -16.87
CA LEU A 748 10.05 -25.28 -15.90
C LEU A 748 8.84 -26.12 -16.32
N SER A 749 8.43 -27.06 -15.47
CA SER A 749 7.18 -27.80 -15.65
C SER A 749 6.01 -26.99 -15.10
N ILE A 750 4.99 -26.80 -15.93
CA ILE A 750 3.75 -26.10 -15.60
C ILE A 750 2.55 -26.96 -16.01
N VAL A 751 1.39 -26.69 -15.43
CA VAL A 751 0.13 -27.34 -15.80
C VAL A 751 -0.82 -26.30 -16.39
N VAL A 752 -1.29 -26.49 -17.61
CA VAL A 752 -2.23 -25.57 -18.28
C VAL A 752 -3.49 -26.33 -18.64
N ASN A 753 -4.63 -25.88 -18.12
CA ASN A 753 -5.93 -26.53 -18.32
C ASN A 753 -5.89 -28.05 -18.03
N GLY A 754 -5.17 -28.44 -16.98
CA GLY A 754 -5.01 -29.83 -16.54
C GLY A 754 -3.97 -30.66 -17.31
N LYS A 755 -3.23 -30.08 -18.26
CA LYS A 755 -2.17 -30.76 -19.01
C LYS A 755 -0.80 -30.26 -18.60
N GLU A 756 0.12 -31.18 -18.30
CA GLU A 756 1.52 -30.84 -17.99
C GLU A 756 2.29 -30.46 -19.25
N ILE A 757 3.08 -29.39 -19.15
CA ILE A 757 3.87 -28.79 -20.23
C ILE A 757 5.24 -28.43 -19.66
N VAL A 758 6.30 -28.67 -20.43
CA VAL A 758 7.65 -28.24 -20.09
C VAL A 758 8.02 -27.02 -20.94
N VAL A 759 8.33 -25.92 -20.28
CA VAL A 759 8.84 -24.70 -20.93
C VAL A 759 10.36 -24.73 -20.89
N LEU A 760 11.00 -24.70 -22.07
CA LEU A 760 12.45 -24.72 -22.21
C LEU A 760 13.03 -23.29 -22.27
N PRO A 761 14.26 -23.06 -21.77
CA PRO A 761 14.94 -21.78 -21.92
C PRO A 761 14.99 -21.28 -23.35
N ASN A 762 14.70 -19.99 -23.56
CA ASN A 762 14.69 -19.33 -24.88
C ASN A 762 13.74 -19.95 -25.92
N GLN A 763 12.78 -20.78 -25.49
CA GLN A 763 11.73 -21.30 -26.35
C GLN A 763 10.37 -20.86 -25.81
N SER A 764 9.47 -20.51 -26.72
CA SER A 764 8.08 -20.26 -26.36
C SER A 764 7.25 -21.51 -26.65
N VAL A 765 6.42 -21.91 -25.69
CA VAL A 765 5.45 -22.99 -25.85
C VAL A 765 4.06 -22.37 -25.91
N THR A 766 3.28 -22.75 -26.93
CA THR A 766 1.93 -22.24 -27.17
C THR A 766 0.92 -23.37 -27.02
N VAL A 767 -0.19 -23.09 -26.33
CA VAL A 767 -1.30 -24.03 -26.07
C VAL A 767 -2.66 -23.46 -26.40
#